data_AF-A0A9P6I7Q2-F1
#
_entry.id   AF-A0A9P6I7Q2-F1
#
_cell.length_a   1.000
_cell.length_b   1.000
_cell.length_c   1.000
_cell.angle_alpha   90.00
_cell.angle_beta   90.00
_cell.angle_gamma   90.00
#
_symmetry.space_group_name_H-M   'P 1'
#
loop_
_entity.id
_entity.type
_entity.pdbx_description
1 polymer ?
#
loop_
_entity_poly.entity_id
_entity_poly.type
_entity_poly.pdbx_seq_one_letter_code
_entity_poly.pdbx_strand_id
1 'polypeptide(L)'
;MKLLNCVNLQIEEFFGSSIPSEYAILSHTWEVGEVTFQDLSDIQAIEDKPGWAKIKRACQLALEQGYSHAWVDTCCIDKTNFTELTEAINSMFKWYARSTVCYAYLADVGGENTIQLQDSRWFTRGWTLQELIAPCRVEFYDKDWKFLGTRADLSDEIQQRTRIHQDFLAHSVGDIEDLLTTIPLGCRMSWAAGRVTTREEDLAYCLLGIFGVSMPLLYGEGKKAFIRLQEEIIRGTHDTSLFAWSYPRSEPAHEPRQHYFGILAESPDLFAGVTSLERVVQTEPTEYSITNKGFQIMAKTYGPLKTGDNLHMELGWRLKTVDGAGDMDLFVLLRDQGDGILVRSSPYIVHIKSSTHIDYIESLRSIAPFAREEQPLTIRKTMNAQQSLALETSHDEPLGWTGPHGCAGNYCLFANRGYAGGRGVVIISTPENVQKLKKMEEGLDMQSEKDPSSSNPPFRITEVEGKGLGMIANKSLARGDTVMLKTAVLIAHRAFIEHTPPEEQRPLLDAVAGHLPSSTRETFLGQMGHFGGHKVTDIMQTNSFQMDLGGGAQGDGHHYGNFPEVSRYNHDCRPNVAFHISDSDGRHRTTVVKPVKPGEELTISYLDQLDPRSVRQHRAKLAWGFECGCSQCGLAEKQAAASDQRLMDIQEIERALSDINARVTTALIEKFLKLYRDERLESKLAGAYTIAALNFNLLGHAKQAVKYAKLAAEAGVIENGAGAPDVEAMRTLAADPKKHFTWRGRMK
;
A
#
# COMPACT_ATOMS: atom_id res chain seq x y z
N MET A 1 14.82 21.33 4.61
CA MET A 1 15.27 21.41 3.21
C MET A 1 16.79 21.44 3.21
N LYS A 2 17.44 20.64 2.37
CA LYS A 2 18.91 20.65 2.21
C LYS A 2 19.28 21.37 0.91
N LEU A 3 20.33 22.16 0.93
CA LEU A 3 20.86 22.87 -0.24
C LEU A 3 22.36 22.59 -0.37
N LEU A 4 22.86 22.55 -1.59
CA LEU A 4 24.27 22.49 -1.90
C LEU A 4 24.85 23.91 -1.90
N ASN A 5 25.85 24.17 -1.08
CA ASN A 5 26.60 25.42 -1.11
C ASN A 5 27.51 25.42 -2.34
N CYS A 6 27.29 26.36 -3.27
CA CYS A 6 27.98 26.38 -4.56
C CYS A 6 29.48 26.72 -4.45
N VAL A 7 29.92 27.31 -3.33
CA VAL A 7 31.32 27.71 -3.11
C VAL A 7 32.16 26.53 -2.64
N ASN A 8 31.68 25.76 -1.67
CA ASN A 8 32.44 24.67 -1.04
C ASN A 8 31.92 23.27 -1.42
N LEU A 9 30.81 23.19 -2.16
CA LEU A 9 30.15 21.96 -2.62
C LEU A 9 29.74 21.02 -1.47
N GLN A 10 29.38 21.58 -0.31
CA GLN A 10 28.85 20.83 0.83
C GLN A 10 27.35 21.04 1.00
N ILE A 11 26.67 20.03 1.56
CA ILE A 11 25.25 20.12 1.90
C ILE A 11 25.07 20.88 3.21
N GLU A 12 24.17 21.86 3.18
CA GLU A 12 23.70 22.63 4.33
C GLU A 12 22.20 22.38 4.52
N GLU A 13 21.77 22.22 5.77
CA GLU A 13 20.37 21.93 6.12
C GLU A 13 19.69 23.14 6.74
N PHE A 14 18.47 23.43 6.27
CA PHE A 14 17.68 24.59 6.63
C PHE A 14 16.25 24.21 7.02
N PHE A 15 15.70 24.96 7.99
CA PHE A 15 14.36 24.76 8.55
C PHE A 15 13.54 26.06 8.56
N GLY A 16 12.30 26.00 8.08
CA GLY A 16 11.35 27.11 8.16
C GLY A 16 11.89 28.43 7.56
N SER A 17 11.95 29.48 8.37
CA SER A 17 12.42 30.81 7.96
C SER A 17 13.94 30.91 7.76
N SER A 18 14.72 29.88 8.09
CA SER A 18 16.16 29.85 7.83
C SER A 18 16.53 29.43 6.41
N ILE A 19 15.57 28.93 5.62
CA ILE A 19 15.79 28.61 4.21
C ILE A 19 16.17 29.90 3.47
N PRO A 20 17.30 29.94 2.73
CA PRO A 20 17.71 31.10 1.95
C PRO A 20 16.57 31.63 1.08
N SER A 21 16.40 32.95 1.05
CA SER A 21 15.39 33.59 0.21
C SER A 21 15.71 33.50 -1.29
N GLU A 22 16.98 33.27 -1.62
CA GLU A 22 17.47 33.16 -2.99
C GLU A 22 18.35 31.91 -3.12
N TYR A 23 18.03 31.06 -4.09
CA TYR A 23 18.82 29.89 -4.47
C TYR A 23 18.46 29.47 -5.90
N ALA A 24 19.42 28.84 -6.58
CA ALA A 24 19.18 28.21 -7.87
C ALA A 24 18.66 26.77 -7.68
N ILE A 25 17.96 26.23 -8.67
CA ILE A 25 17.53 24.83 -8.68
C ILE A 25 17.89 24.17 -10.01
N LEU A 26 18.38 22.94 -9.97
CA LEU A 26 18.72 22.18 -11.18
C LEU A 26 17.61 21.20 -11.53
N SER A 27 17.01 21.39 -12.70
CA SER A 27 16.12 20.44 -13.35
C SER A 27 16.88 19.65 -14.41
N HIS A 28 16.82 18.32 -14.33
CA HIS A 28 17.49 17.46 -15.30
C HIS A 28 16.81 16.10 -15.40
N THR A 29 17.18 15.32 -16.42
CA THR A 29 16.77 13.92 -16.56
C THR A 29 17.90 13.01 -16.11
N TRP A 30 17.60 12.04 -15.24
CA TRP A 30 18.61 11.18 -14.64
C TRP A 30 19.27 10.29 -15.69
N GLU A 31 20.60 10.18 -15.60
CA GLU A 31 21.42 9.30 -16.45
C GLU A 31 22.22 8.28 -15.63
N VAL A 32 23.01 7.46 -16.31
CA VAL A 32 23.98 6.60 -15.63
C VAL A 32 25.06 7.49 -15.00
N GLY A 33 25.33 7.30 -13.71
CA GLY A 33 26.34 8.07 -12.99
C GLY A 33 25.84 9.36 -12.35
N GLU A 34 24.56 9.44 -11.98
CA GLU A 34 24.07 10.48 -11.06
C GLU A 34 24.76 10.40 -9.68
N VAL A 35 24.87 11.56 -9.04
CA VAL A 35 25.43 11.69 -7.68
C VAL A 35 24.28 11.66 -6.67
N THR A 36 24.36 10.76 -5.70
CA THR A 36 23.39 10.62 -4.61
C THR A 36 23.77 11.46 -3.40
N PHE A 37 22.88 11.58 -2.40
CA PHE A 37 23.23 12.24 -1.13
C PHE A 37 24.41 11.55 -0.43
N GLN A 38 24.44 10.20 -0.45
CA GLN A 38 25.50 9.40 0.17
C GLN A 38 26.86 9.61 -0.50
N ASP A 39 26.85 9.77 -1.83
CA ASP A 39 28.06 9.99 -2.62
C ASP A 39 28.82 11.26 -2.22
N LEU A 40 28.14 12.28 -1.71
CA LEU A 40 28.76 13.54 -1.30
C LEU A 40 29.69 13.40 -0.07
N SER A 41 29.67 12.25 0.61
CA SER A 41 30.61 11.95 1.71
C SER A 41 32.03 11.68 1.22
N ASP A 42 32.22 11.29 -0.05
CA ASP A 42 33.52 11.03 -0.67
C ASP A 42 33.58 11.66 -2.07
N ILE A 43 33.93 12.96 -2.10
CA ILE A 43 34.03 13.72 -3.35
C ILE A 43 35.08 13.12 -4.31
N GLN A 44 36.15 12.50 -3.79
CA GLN A 44 37.18 11.89 -4.63
C GLN A 44 36.64 10.69 -5.41
N ALA A 45 35.77 9.90 -4.78
CA ALA A 45 35.15 8.74 -5.41
C ALA A 45 34.14 9.09 -6.52
N ILE A 46 33.67 10.34 -6.59
CA ILE A 46 32.67 10.79 -7.58
C ILE A 46 33.20 11.79 -8.61
N GLU A 47 34.49 12.11 -8.57
CA GLU A 47 35.08 13.16 -9.41
C GLU A 47 34.87 12.88 -10.91
N ASP A 48 34.92 11.60 -11.30
CA ASP A 48 34.72 11.12 -12.68
C ASP A 48 33.25 10.81 -13.04
N LYS A 49 32.30 10.97 -12.12
CA LYS A 49 30.88 10.72 -12.41
C LYS A 49 30.31 11.83 -13.32
N PRO A 50 29.64 11.50 -14.44
CA PRO A 50 29.00 12.50 -15.30
C PRO A 50 28.01 13.41 -14.56
N GLY A 51 27.25 12.85 -13.62
CA GLY A 51 26.32 13.62 -12.79
C GLY A 51 27.03 14.68 -11.92
N TRP A 52 28.28 14.43 -11.53
CA TRP A 52 29.06 15.39 -10.76
C TRP A 52 29.52 16.59 -11.60
N ALA A 53 29.95 16.35 -12.84
CA ALA A 53 30.31 17.44 -13.76
C ALA A 53 29.12 18.39 -13.99
N LYS A 54 27.93 17.82 -14.16
CA LYS A 54 26.66 18.57 -14.28
C LYS A 54 26.37 19.41 -13.02
N ILE A 55 26.48 18.83 -11.82
CA ILE A 55 26.27 19.55 -10.55
C ILE A 55 27.30 20.67 -10.37
N LYS A 56 28.59 20.41 -10.64
CA LYS A 56 29.65 21.42 -10.57
C LYS A 56 29.36 22.59 -11.52
N ARG A 57 28.94 22.31 -12.76
CA ARG A 57 28.63 23.37 -13.72
C ARG A 57 27.38 24.16 -13.33
N ALA A 58 26.35 23.51 -12.79
CA ALA A 58 25.19 24.19 -12.22
C ALA A 58 25.58 25.14 -11.07
N CYS A 59 26.47 24.70 -10.18
CA CYS A 59 26.98 25.55 -9.08
C CYS A 59 27.81 26.73 -9.59
N GLN A 60 28.65 26.52 -10.60
CA GLN A 60 29.40 27.61 -11.23
C GLN A 60 28.47 28.64 -11.86
N LEU A 61 27.45 28.19 -12.61
CA LEU A 61 26.45 29.06 -13.20
C LEU A 61 25.66 29.83 -12.13
N ALA A 62 25.30 29.16 -11.03
CA ALA A 62 24.65 29.79 -9.88
C ALA A 62 25.51 30.93 -9.31
N LEU A 63 26.81 30.70 -9.10
CA LEU A 63 27.75 31.73 -8.63
C LEU A 63 27.94 32.87 -9.64
N GLU A 64 28.04 32.56 -10.93
CA GLU A 64 28.11 33.55 -12.02
C GLU A 64 26.88 34.48 -12.02
N GLN A 65 25.71 33.97 -11.61
CA GLN A 65 24.46 34.72 -11.50
C GLN A 65 24.17 35.27 -10.08
N GLY A 66 25.09 35.07 -9.13
CA GLY A 66 25.00 35.65 -7.78
C GLY A 66 24.32 34.79 -6.70
N TYR A 67 24.03 33.51 -6.97
CA TYR A 67 23.40 32.60 -6.01
C TYR A 67 24.44 31.73 -5.30
N SER A 68 24.43 31.75 -3.97
CA SER A 68 25.36 30.97 -3.13
C SER A 68 24.97 29.50 -2.96
N HIS A 69 23.71 29.16 -3.22
CA HIS A 69 23.14 27.84 -2.98
C HIS A 69 22.40 27.31 -4.20
N ALA A 70 22.48 26.00 -4.41
CA ALA A 70 21.73 25.28 -5.42
C ALA A 70 20.99 24.09 -4.80
N TRP A 71 19.80 23.77 -5.30
CA TRP A 71 19.11 22.53 -4.98
C TRP A 71 19.19 21.55 -6.15
N VAL A 72 19.45 20.28 -5.86
CA VAL A 72 19.51 19.19 -6.83
C VAL A 72 18.84 17.95 -6.23
N ASP A 73 17.79 17.44 -6.86
CA ASP A 73 16.97 16.32 -6.35
C ASP A 73 17.77 15.02 -6.11
N THR A 74 18.85 14.81 -6.88
CA THR A 74 19.68 13.62 -6.77
C THR A 74 20.51 13.57 -5.51
N CYS A 75 21.02 14.71 -5.04
CA CYS A 75 21.96 14.77 -3.92
C CYS A 75 21.52 15.66 -2.74
N CYS A 76 20.45 16.44 -2.86
CA CYS A 76 19.85 17.22 -1.77
C CYS A 76 18.70 16.50 -1.05
N ILE A 77 18.39 15.26 -1.45
CA ILE A 77 17.40 14.40 -0.78
C ILE A 77 18.09 13.09 -0.41
N ASP A 78 18.03 12.71 0.86
CA ASP A 78 18.39 11.36 1.28
C ASP A 78 17.24 10.38 0.93
N LYS A 79 17.35 9.77 -0.25
CA LYS A 79 16.38 8.79 -0.76
C LYS A 79 16.37 7.47 0.02
N THR A 80 17.35 7.23 0.91
CA THR A 80 17.38 6.06 1.79
C THR A 80 16.53 6.26 3.05
N ASN A 81 16.23 7.52 3.38
CA ASN A 81 15.32 7.89 4.45
C ASN A 81 13.91 8.14 3.91
N PHE A 82 13.01 7.16 4.09
CA PHE A 82 11.65 7.24 3.57
C PHE A 82 10.83 8.42 4.13
N THR A 83 11.08 8.83 5.37
CA THR A 83 10.42 10.01 5.97
C THR A 83 10.83 11.27 5.22
N GLU A 84 12.12 11.45 5.00
CA GLU A 84 12.65 12.59 4.24
C GLU A 84 12.18 12.56 2.78
N LEU A 85 12.21 11.39 2.13
CA LEU A 85 11.73 11.24 0.76
C LEU A 85 10.24 11.64 0.62
N THR A 86 9.42 11.24 1.59
CA THR A 86 7.98 11.59 1.63
C THR A 86 7.77 13.08 1.83
N GLU A 87 8.49 13.69 2.78
CA GLU A 87 8.45 15.13 3.00
C GLU A 87 8.91 15.90 1.76
N ALA A 88 9.98 15.43 1.12
CA ALA A 88 10.56 16.05 -0.06
C ALA A 88 9.60 16.04 -1.24
N ILE A 89 8.99 14.89 -1.57
CA ILE A 89 8.04 14.80 -2.69
C ILE A 89 6.81 15.68 -2.46
N ASN A 90 6.26 15.74 -1.24
CA ASN A 90 5.14 16.63 -0.93
C ASN A 90 5.54 18.12 -0.89
N SER A 91 6.84 18.44 -0.82
CA SER A 91 7.35 19.81 -0.75
C SER A 91 8.01 20.30 -2.04
N MET A 92 8.32 19.40 -2.97
CA MET A 92 9.21 19.69 -4.11
C MET A 92 8.68 20.81 -5.00
N PHE A 93 7.37 20.82 -5.29
CA PHE A 93 6.73 21.88 -6.05
C PHE A 93 6.95 23.26 -5.40
N LYS A 94 6.83 23.35 -4.06
CA LYS A 94 7.07 24.59 -3.32
C LYS A 94 8.54 25.02 -3.37
N TRP A 95 9.46 24.06 -3.38
CA TRP A 95 10.88 24.34 -3.54
C TRP A 95 11.23 24.83 -4.95
N TYR A 96 10.58 24.30 -5.98
CA TYR A 96 10.70 24.86 -7.33
C TYR A 96 10.06 26.25 -7.42
N ALA A 97 8.87 26.45 -6.86
CA ALA A 97 8.17 27.74 -6.87
C ALA A 97 8.94 28.85 -6.15
N ARG A 98 9.65 28.52 -5.06
CA ARG A 98 10.45 29.47 -4.28
C ARG A 98 11.88 29.68 -4.82
N SER A 99 12.33 28.88 -5.78
CA SER A 99 13.64 29.07 -6.39
C SER A 99 13.69 30.38 -7.19
N THR A 100 14.85 31.05 -7.19
CA THR A 100 15.02 32.28 -7.96
C THR A 100 15.19 32.00 -9.45
N VAL A 101 15.82 30.86 -9.77
CA VAL A 101 16.01 30.38 -11.14
C VAL A 101 16.08 28.86 -11.16
N CYS A 102 15.42 28.26 -12.14
CA CYS A 102 15.53 26.84 -12.47
C CYS A 102 16.37 26.66 -13.73
N TYR A 103 17.50 25.97 -13.62
CA TYR A 103 18.33 25.57 -14.75
C TYR A 103 17.82 24.25 -15.30
N ALA A 104 17.19 24.25 -16.47
CA ALA A 104 16.74 23.06 -17.18
C ALA A 104 17.85 22.57 -18.12
N TYR A 105 18.59 21.54 -17.68
CA TYR A 105 19.67 20.95 -18.46
C TYR A 105 19.17 19.83 -19.38
N LEU A 106 19.34 20.03 -20.69
CA LEU A 106 18.90 19.13 -21.76
C LEU A 106 20.09 18.33 -22.32
N ALA A 107 20.35 17.16 -21.74
CA ALA A 107 21.49 16.31 -22.12
C ALA A 107 21.45 15.78 -23.57
N ASP A 108 20.28 15.82 -24.22
CA ASP A 108 20.03 15.30 -25.57
C ASP A 108 19.92 16.40 -26.65
N VAL A 109 20.11 17.67 -26.28
CA VAL A 109 20.09 18.82 -27.19
C VAL A 109 21.52 19.40 -27.32
N GLY A 110 21.92 19.80 -28.53
CA GLY A 110 23.24 20.39 -28.85
C GLY A 110 24.27 19.47 -29.54
N GLY A 111 24.92 19.91 -30.62
CA GLY A 111 25.97 19.17 -31.37
C GLY A 111 25.51 18.56 -32.72
N GLU A 112 26.37 17.74 -33.36
CA GLU A 112 26.17 17.29 -34.77
C GLU A 112 25.03 16.26 -34.98
N ASN A 113 24.54 15.60 -33.91
CA ASN A 113 23.53 14.52 -33.98
C ASN A 113 22.34 14.70 -32.99
N THR A 114 21.99 15.94 -32.63
CA THR A 114 20.96 16.19 -31.60
C THR A 114 19.57 16.49 -32.13
N ILE A 115 18.59 16.18 -31.29
CA ILE A 115 17.16 16.42 -31.53
C ILE A 115 16.79 17.88 -31.27
N GLN A 116 15.61 18.30 -31.75
CA GLN A 116 15.06 19.62 -31.45
C GLN A 116 14.63 19.72 -29.98
N LEU A 117 14.55 20.95 -29.46
CA LEU A 117 14.17 21.19 -28.06
C LEU A 117 12.87 20.50 -27.67
N GLN A 118 11.83 20.63 -28.50
CA GLN A 118 10.50 20.03 -28.26
C GLN A 118 10.51 18.49 -28.22
N ASP A 119 11.54 17.86 -28.78
CA ASP A 119 11.68 16.40 -28.83
C ASP A 119 12.51 15.87 -27.67
N SER A 120 13.13 16.75 -26.87
CA SER A 120 13.92 16.36 -25.71
C SER A 120 13.12 15.46 -24.77
N ARG A 121 13.79 14.42 -24.27
CA ARG A 121 13.25 13.52 -23.23
C ARG A 121 12.91 14.28 -21.94
N TRP A 122 13.45 15.50 -21.75
CA TRP A 122 13.04 16.36 -20.65
C TRP A 122 11.55 16.66 -20.69
N PHE A 123 10.94 16.88 -21.87
CA PHE A 123 9.50 17.11 -21.99
C PHE A 123 8.64 15.85 -21.86
N THR A 124 9.23 14.65 -21.90
CA THR A 124 8.51 13.39 -21.66
C THR A 124 8.65 12.87 -20.24
N ARG A 125 9.54 13.41 -19.41
CA ARG A 125 9.68 12.95 -18.02
C ARG A 125 8.51 13.48 -17.18
N GLY A 126 7.93 12.66 -16.30
CA GLY A 126 6.81 13.09 -15.44
C GLY A 126 7.18 14.25 -14.51
N TRP A 127 8.28 14.10 -13.76
CA TRP A 127 8.74 15.08 -12.77
C TRP A 127 9.06 16.46 -13.33
N THR A 128 9.59 16.56 -14.54
CA THR A 128 9.95 17.85 -15.15
C THR A 128 8.74 18.75 -15.45
N LEU A 129 7.50 18.25 -15.35
CA LEU A 129 6.31 19.08 -15.51
C LEU A 129 6.19 20.13 -14.41
N GLN A 130 6.37 19.74 -13.15
CA GLN A 130 6.37 20.71 -12.04
C GLN A 130 7.59 21.62 -12.10
N GLU A 131 8.72 21.13 -12.62
CA GLU A 131 9.95 21.90 -12.79
C GLU A 131 9.82 22.95 -13.89
N LEU A 132 8.97 22.69 -14.89
CA LEU A 132 8.55 23.64 -15.92
C LEU A 132 7.58 24.69 -15.39
N ILE A 133 6.63 24.29 -14.55
CA ILE A 133 5.48 25.12 -14.15
C ILE A 133 5.76 25.95 -12.92
N ALA A 134 6.34 25.35 -11.88
CA ALA A 134 6.42 25.96 -10.55
C ALA A 134 7.35 27.18 -10.49
N PRO A 135 8.59 27.15 -11.04
CA PRO A 135 9.50 28.29 -10.93
C PRO A 135 9.00 29.50 -11.74
N CYS A 136 9.21 30.70 -11.21
CA CYS A 136 8.94 31.95 -11.93
C CYS A 136 9.88 32.16 -13.13
N ARG A 137 11.09 31.60 -13.07
CA ARG A 137 12.10 31.69 -14.14
C ARG A 137 12.73 30.33 -14.38
N VAL A 138 12.61 29.83 -15.62
CA VAL A 138 13.25 28.61 -16.09
C VAL A 138 14.16 28.97 -17.27
N GLU A 139 15.43 28.58 -17.18
CA GLU A 139 16.46 28.79 -18.20
C GLU A 139 16.89 27.46 -18.79
N PHE A 140 16.79 27.32 -20.12
CA PHE A 140 17.13 26.10 -20.82
C PHE A 140 18.58 26.13 -21.29
N TYR A 141 19.30 25.03 -21.02
CA TYR A 141 20.68 24.82 -21.43
C TYR A 141 20.82 23.51 -22.18
N ASP A 142 21.60 23.52 -23.25
CA ASP A 142 21.95 22.32 -23.99
C ASP A 142 23.02 21.48 -23.25
N LYS A 143 23.42 20.34 -23.82
CA LYS A 143 24.40 19.44 -23.22
C LYS A 143 25.78 20.09 -22.98
N ASP A 144 26.10 21.14 -23.72
CA ASP A 144 27.35 21.88 -23.64
C ASP A 144 27.21 23.13 -22.75
N TRP A 145 26.09 23.24 -22.01
CA TRP A 145 25.72 24.38 -21.16
C TRP A 145 25.60 25.71 -21.92
N LYS A 146 25.24 25.65 -23.21
CA LYS A 146 24.88 26.83 -23.97
C LYS A 146 23.44 27.22 -23.67
N PHE A 147 23.23 28.49 -23.33
CA PHE A 147 21.91 29.04 -23.09
C PHE A 147 21.05 29.02 -24.36
N LEU A 148 19.86 28.44 -24.28
CA LEU A 148 18.90 28.28 -25.37
C LEU A 148 17.79 29.33 -25.33
N GLY A 149 17.44 29.81 -24.15
CA GLY A 149 16.33 30.74 -23.91
C GLY A 149 15.65 30.47 -22.58
N THR A 150 14.78 31.39 -22.16
CA THR A 150 13.89 31.19 -21.02
C THR A 150 12.61 30.46 -21.44
N ARG A 151 11.82 29.98 -20.46
CA ARG A 151 10.46 29.46 -20.71
C ARG A 151 9.57 30.44 -21.47
N ALA A 152 9.72 31.75 -21.23
CA ALA A 152 8.98 32.78 -21.94
C ALA A 152 9.47 32.95 -23.37
N ASP A 153 10.79 32.92 -23.61
CA ASP A 153 11.36 33.02 -24.97
C ASP A 153 10.97 31.83 -25.86
N LEU A 154 10.76 30.66 -25.25
CA LEU A 154 10.51 29.38 -25.92
C LEU A 154 9.03 28.92 -25.79
N SER A 155 8.12 29.85 -25.49
CA SER A 155 6.73 29.52 -25.16
C SER A 155 5.99 28.82 -26.30
N ASP A 156 6.35 29.13 -27.55
CA ASP A 156 5.69 28.58 -28.74
C ASP A 156 6.03 27.09 -28.92
N GLU A 157 7.31 26.75 -28.85
CA GLU A 157 7.82 25.38 -28.92
C GLU A 157 7.32 24.55 -27.72
N ILE A 158 7.32 25.14 -26.53
CA ILE A 158 6.85 24.48 -25.30
C ILE A 158 5.33 24.24 -25.38
N GLN A 159 4.54 25.20 -25.87
CA GLN A 159 3.09 25.01 -26.05
C GLN A 159 2.80 23.87 -27.02
N GLN A 160 3.48 23.84 -28.17
CA GLN A 160 3.31 22.76 -29.15
C GLN A 160 3.59 21.39 -28.55
N ARG A 161 4.58 21.30 -27.65
CA ARG A 161 4.93 20.05 -26.98
C ARG A 161 4.01 19.67 -25.83
N THR A 162 3.65 20.62 -24.97
CA THR A 162 3.04 20.35 -23.66
C THR A 162 1.56 20.68 -23.58
N ARG A 163 1.03 21.40 -24.57
CA ARG A 163 -0.34 21.96 -24.60
C ARG A 163 -0.60 23.05 -23.55
N ILE A 164 0.43 23.49 -22.83
CA ILE A 164 0.33 24.61 -21.88
C ILE A 164 0.29 25.92 -22.69
N HIS A 165 -0.73 26.74 -22.46
CA HIS A 165 -0.93 27.98 -23.22
C HIS A 165 0.22 28.97 -22.98
N GLN A 166 0.64 29.71 -24.01
CA GLN A 166 1.70 30.72 -23.97
C GLN A 166 1.48 31.74 -22.85
N ASP A 167 0.26 32.23 -22.65
CA ASP A 167 -0.07 33.17 -21.56
C ASP A 167 0.29 32.62 -20.17
N PHE A 168 0.12 31.30 -19.96
CA PHE A 168 0.53 30.66 -18.73
C PHE A 168 2.06 30.48 -18.68
N LEU A 169 2.72 30.12 -19.80
CA LEU A 169 4.19 29.95 -19.85
C LEU A 169 4.96 31.26 -19.67
N ALA A 170 4.36 32.38 -20.08
CA ALA A 170 4.92 33.73 -19.97
C ALA A 170 4.80 34.34 -18.56
N HIS A 171 4.21 33.63 -17.58
CA HIS A 171 4.15 34.15 -16.21
C HIS A 171 5.56 34.36 -15.67
N SER A 172 5.78 35.54 -15.11
CA SER A 172 7.06 35.97 -14.53
C SER A 172 6.89 36.67 -13.18
N VAL A 173 5.65 36.94 -12.77
CA VAL A 173 5.28 37.64 -11.53
C VAL A 173 3.95 37.06 -11.02
N GLY A 174 3.83 36.86 -9.71
CA GLY A 174 2.62 36.35 -9.05
C GLY A 174 2.84 34.99 -8.39
N ASP A 175 1.91 34.61 -7.50
CA ASP A 175 1.93 33.29 -6.86
C ASP A 175 1.43 32.24 -7.86
N ILE A 176 2.25 31.21 -8.13
CA ILE A 176 1.89 30.12 -9.03
C ILE A 176 0.70 29.30 -8.50
N GLU A 177 0.53 29.21 -7.17
CA GLU A 177 -0.61 28.53 -6.57
C GLU A 177 -1.91 29.26 -6.94
N ASP A 178 -1.93 30.60 -6.85
CA ASP A 178 -3.08 31.43 -7.26
C ASP A 178 -3.37 31.29 -8.76
N LEU A 179 -2.34 31.33 -9.61
CA LEU A 179 -2.51 31.16 -11.06
C LEU A 179 -3.07 29.78 -11.42
N LEU A 180 -2.66 28.72 -10.73
CA LEU A 180 -3.19 27.38 -10.95
C LEU A 180 -4.67 27.27 -10.59
N THR A 181 -5.19 28.09 -9.66
CA THR A 181 -6.63 28.11 -9.33
C THR A 181 -7.50 28.61 -10.49
N THR A 182 -6.95 29.42 -11.39
CA THR A 182 -7.68 29.94 -12.56
C THR A 182 -7.74 28.93 -13.71
N ILE A 183 -6.97 27.84 -13.63
CA ILE A 183 -6.89 26.83 -14.68
C ILE A 183 -7.78 25.61 -14.32
N PRO A 184 -8.71 25.22 -15.23
CA PRO A 184 -9.54 24.04 -15.02
C PRO A 184 -8.71 22.77 -14.79
N LEU A 185 -9.15 21.92 -13.87
CA LEU A 185 -8.44 20.69 -13.50
C LEU A 185 -8.20 19.76 -14.69
N GLY A 186 -9.18 19.64 -15.60
CA GLY A 186 -9.03 18.84 -16.82
C GLY A 186 -7.90 19.34 -17.73
N CYS A 187 -7.70 20.67 -17.81
CA CYS A 187 -6.58 21.27 -18.52
C CYS A 187 -5.25 21.00 -17.81
N ARG A 188 -5.21 21.12 -16.48
CA ARG A 188 -4.01 20.76 -15.70
C ARG A 188 -3.61 19.28 -15.89
N MET A 189 -4.59 18.37 -15.94
CA MET A 189 -4.36 16.96 -16.23
C MET A 189 -3.79 16.74 -17.64
N SER A 190 -4.24 17.52 -18.64
CA SER A 190 -3.76 17.37 -20.02
C SER A 190 -2.29 17.75 -20.23
N TRP A 191 -1.72 18.57 -19.33
CA TRP A 191 -0.30 18.91 -19.33
C TRP A 191 0.61 17.72 -18.98
N ALA A 192 0.05 16.72 -18.28
CA ALA A 192 0.73 15.48 -17.93
C ALA A 192 0.60 14.38 -19.00
N ALA A 193 -0.29 14.55 -19.99
CA ALA A 193 -0.51 13.57 -21.04
C ALA A 193 0.72 13.42 -21.96
N GLY A 194 1.16 12.18 -22.17
CA GLY A 194 2.36 11.82 -22.92
C GLY A 194 3.65 11.79 -22.09
N ARG A 195 3.57 12.04 -20.78
CA ARG A 195 4.72 11.95 -19.87
C ARG A 195 4.85 10.56 -19.26
N VAL A 196 6.10 10.17 -18.99
CA VAL A 196 6.51 8.85 -18.53
C VAL A 196 7.35 8.97 -17.26
N THR A 197 7.13 8.05 -16.33
CA THR A 197 7.87 7.93 -15.07
C THR A 197 8.53 6.57 -14.96
N THR A 198 9.58 6.47 -14.14
CA THR A 198 10.28 5.18 -13.91
C THR A 198 9.43 4.25 -13.05
N ARG A 199 8.83 4.78 -11.97
CA ARG A 199 7.83 4.08 -11.17
C ARG A 199 6.44 4.49 -11.63
N GLU A 200 5.50 3.56 -11.69
CA GLU A 200 4.13 3.87 -12.15
C GLU A 200 3.45 4.92 -11.25
N GLU A 201 3.69 4.86 -9.95
CA GLU A 201 3.05 5.75 -8.96
C GLU A 201 3.55 7.19 -9.07
N ASP A 202 4.78 7.38 -9.54
CA ASP A 202 5.36 8.71 -9.74
C ASP A 202 4.55 9.53 -10.75
N LEU A 203 3.76 8.90 -11.63
CA LEU A 203 2.83 9.60 -12.53
C LEU A 203 1.78 10.41 -11.76
N ALA A 204 1.43 9.96 -10.55
CA ALA A 204 0.56 10.68 -9.63
C ALA A 204 1.37 11.63 -8.74
N TYR A 205 2.47 11.15 -8.17
CA TYR A 205 3.24 11.94 -7.20
C TYR A 205 3.89 13.18 -7.82
N CYS A 206 4.25 13.13 -9.11
CA CYS A 206 4.79 14.29 -9.80
C CYS A 206 3.77 15.42 -10.02
N LEU A 207 2.48 15.17 -9.75
CA LEU A 207 1.37 16.11 -9.96
C LEU A 207 0.86 16.74 -8.67
N LEU A 208 1.29 16.28 -7.48
CA LEU A 208 0.74 16.71 -6.18
C LEU A 208 0.70 18.23 -6.02
N GLY A 209 1.82 18.89 -6.30
CA GLY A 209 1.91 20.35 -6.19
C GLY A 209 1.11 21.12 -7.24
N ILE A 210 1.00 20.61 -8.47
CA ILE A 210 0.18 21.23 -9.55
C ILE A 210 -1.31 21.26 -9.16
N PHE A 211 -1.72 20.29 -8.35
CA PHE A 211 -3.08 20.18 -7.84
C PHE A 211 -3.25 20.67 -6.40
N GLY A 212 -2.18 21.12 -5.73
CA GLY A 212 -2.24 21.62 -4.37
C GLY A 212 -2.65 20.56 -3.33
N VAL A 213 -2.34 19.28 -3.57
CA VAL A 213 -2.68 18.17 -2.67
C VAL A 213 -1.45 17.56 -2.02
N SER A 214 -1.64 16.92 -0.87
CA SER A 214 -0.62 16.14 -0.17
C SER A 214 -1.19 14.77 0.15
N MET A 215 -0.43 13.71 -0.12
CA MET A 215 -0.88 12.34 0.18
C MET A 215 0.29 11.41 0.51
N PRO A 216 0.08 10.33 1.29
CA PRO A 216 1.12 9.34 1.56
C PRO A 216 1.59 8.63 0.28
N LEU A 217 2.92 8.51 0.13
CA LEU A 217 3.55 7.78 -0.97
C LEU A 217 3.52 6.28 -0.69
N LEU A 218 2.74 5.52 -1.45
CA LEU A 218 2.68 4.06 -1.36
C LEU A 218 3.28 3.45 -2.63
N TYR A 219 4.61 3.36 -2.69
CA TYR A 219 5.27 2.64 -3.78
C TYR A 219 4.90 1.15 -3.74
N GLY A 220 4.40 0.62 -4.86
CA GLY A 220 3.83 -0.72 -4.99
C GLY A 220 2.32 -0.74 -5.26
N GLU A 221 1.62 0.41 -5.21
CA GLU A 221 0.18 0.49 -5.51
C GLU A 221 -0.15 0.62 -7.02
N GLY A 222 0.86 0.90 -7.86
CA GLY A 222 0.76 1.06 -9.31
C GLY A 222 -0.18 2.21 -9.73
N LYS A 223 -0.95 1.99 -10.80
CA LYS A 223 -1.94 2.96 -11.33
C LYS A 223 -2.96 3.50 -10.31
N LYS A 224 -3.10 2.87 -9.13
CA LYS A 224 -4.01 3.34 -8.07
C LYS A 224 -3.56 4.63 -7.43
N ALA A 225 -2.26 4.95 -7.47
CA ALA A 225 -1.76 6.24 -7.06
C ALA A 225 -2.46 7.38 -7.81
N PHE A 226 -2.72 7.21 -9.12
CA PHE A 226 -3.41 8.23 -9.94
C PHE A 226 -4.91 8.34 -9.64
N ILE A 227 -5.54 7.24 -9.21
CA ILE A 227 -6.92 7.26 -8.71
C ILE A 227 -6.99 8.00 -7.37
N ARG A 228 -6.08 7.70 -6.44
CA ARG A 228 -6.00 8.38 -5.14
C ARG A 228 -5.69 9.87 -5.29
N LEU A 229 -4.83 10.24 -6.24
CA LEU A 229 -4.59 11.64 -6.58
C LEU A 229 -5.92 12.34 -6.93
N GLN A 230 -6.73 11.75 -7.80
CA GLN A 230 -8.04 12.32 -8.14
C GLN A 230 -8.99 12.36 -6.93
N GLU A 231 -8.97 11.35 -6.06
CA GLU A 231 -9.75 11.37 -4.81
C GLU A 231 -9.34 12.52 -3.89
N GLU A 232 -8.05 12.76 -3.71
CA GLU A 232 -7.55 13.87 -2.89
C GLU A 232 -7.84 15.23 -3.54
N ILE A 233 -7.75 15.34 -4.87
CA ILE A 233 -8.14 16.56 -5.61
C ILE A 233 -9.61 16.90 -5.34
N ILE A 234 -10.49 15.90 -5.46
CA ILE A 234 -11.94 16.06 -5.31
C ILE A 234 -12.33 16.56 -3.91
N ARG A 235 -11.55 16.23 -2.87
CA ARG A 235 -11.83 16.70 -1.51
C ARG A 235 -11.75 18.22 -1.35
N GLY A 236 -10.97 18.90 -2.20
CA GLY A 236 -10.67 20.33 -2.08
C GLY A 236 -11.28 21.22 -3.17
N THR A 237 -12.07 20.67 -4.09
CA THR A 237 -12.51 21.41 -5.29
C THR A 237 -13.92 21.03 -5.74
N HIS A 238 -14.54 21.93 -6.51
CA HIS A 238 -15.83 21.70 -7.14
C HIS A 238 -15.77 21.60 -8.67
N ASP A 239 -14.56 21.51 -9.23
CA ASP A 239 -14.33 21.56 -10.66
C ASP A 239 -14.57 20.19 -11.34
N THR A 240 -15.73 20.08 -11.98
CA THR A 240 -16.21 18.96 -12.79
C THR A 240 -15.38 18.66 -14.04
N SER A 241 -14.45 19.54 -14.46
CA SER A 241 -13.60 19.28 -15.64
C SER A 241 -12.68 18.07 -15.43
N LEU A 242 -12.49 17.64 -14.18
CA LEU A 242 -11.80 16.40 -13.83
C LEU A 242 -12.46 15.13 -14.44
N PHE A 243 -13.75 15.18 -14.78
CA PHE A 243 -14.47 14.05 -15.39
C PHE A 243 -14.48 14.09 -16.93
N ALA A 244 -13.81 15.08 -17.55
CA ALA A 244 -13.78 15.31 -18.99
C ALA A 244 -12.83 14.39 -19.78
N TRP A 245 -12.35 13.30 -19.19
CA TRP A 245 -11.43 12.37 -19.84
C TRP A 245 -12.12 11.49 -20.89
N SER A 246 -11.41 11.09 -21.94
CA SER A 246 -11.89 10.20 -23.01
C SER A 246 -10.79 9.34 -23.63
N TYR A 247 -11.16 8.19 -24.20
CA TYR A 247 -10.24 7.41 -25.03
C TYR A 247 -10.20 7.95 -26.46
N PRO A 248 -9.04 7.89 -27.14
CA PRO A 248 -8.94 8.18 -28.57
C PRO A 248 -9.89 7.28 -29.37
N ARG A 249 -10.62 7.84 -30.34
CA ARG A 249 -11.38 7.04 -31.30
C ARG A 249 -10.41 6.36 -32.28
N SER A 250 -9.94 5.15 -31.97
CA SER A 250 -9.26 4.29 -32.94
C SER A 250 -10.28 3.47 -33.74
N GLU A 251 -10.02 3.25 -35.03
CA GLU A 251 -10.77 2.30 -35.89
C GLU A 251 -10.81 0.89 -35.26
N PRO A 252 -11.82 0.06 -35.58
CA PRO A 252 -12.20 -1.11 -34.79
C PRO A 252 -11.19 -2.26 -34.91
N ALA A 253 -10.12 -2.21 -34.12
CA ALA A 253 -9.30 -3.37 -33.78
C ALA A 253 -9.28 -3.47 -32.26
N HIS A 254 -10.17 -4.33 -31.74
CA HIS A 254 -10.38 -4.63 -30.31
C HIS A 254 -11.18 -3.57 -29.53
N GLU A 255 -12.51 -3.61 -29.65
CA GLU A 255 -13.37 -3.06 -28.60
C GLU A 255 -12.98 -3.67 -27.24
N PRO A 256 -12.84 -2.87 -26.16
CA PRO A 256 -12.65 -3.41 -24.83
C PRO A 256 -13.78 -4.39 -24.49
N ARG A 257 -13.46 -5.58 -23.96
CA ARG A 257 -14.46 -6.53 -23.41
C ARG A 257 -15.29 -5.96 -22.25
N GLN A 258 -15.02 -4.72 -21.83
CA GLN A 258 -15.61 -4.05 -20.70
C GLN A 258 -16.67 -3.03 -21.17
N HIS A 259 -17.93 -3.26 -20.81
CA HIS A 259 -19.06 -2.43 -21.23
C HIS A 259 -19.28 -1.15 -20.39
N TYR A 260 -18.62 -1.03 -19.23
CA TYR A 260 -18.83 0.08 -18.27
C TYR A 260 -17.52 0.55 -17.66
N PHE A 261 -17.45 1.81 -17.25
CA PHE A 261 -16.25 2.50 -16.75
C PHE A 261 -16.54 3.24 -15.44
N GLY A 262 -15.48 3.47 -14.66
CA GLY A 262 -15.57 4.35 -13.48
C GLY A 262 -15.71 5.81 -13.91
N ILE A 263 -15.96 6.71 -12.97
CA ILE A 263 -15.98 8.14 -13.25
C ILE A 263 -14.57 8.75 -13.25
N LEU A 264 -13.60 8.14 -12.55
CA LEU A 264 -12.20 8.61 -12.48
C LEU A 264 -11.35 8.02 -13.62
N ALA A 265 -10.40 8.82 -14.12
CA ALA A 265 -9.49 8.42 -15.19
C ALA A 265 -8.39 7.48 -14.68
N GLU A 266 -7.90 6.58 -15.53
CA GLU A 266 -6.79 5.68 -15.18
C GLU A 266 -5.40 6.23 -15.54
N SER A 267 -5.34 7.30 -16.35
CA SER A 267 -4.11 7.97 -16.77
C SER A 267 -4.42 9.43 -17.15
N PRO A 268 -3.47 10.38 -16.96
CA PRO A 268 -3.57 11.72 -17.51
C PRO A 268 -3.65 11.75 -19.05
N ASP A 269 -3.20 10.69 -19.75
CA ASP A 269 -3.28 10.60 -21.22
C ASP A 269 -4.71 10.72 -21.75
N LEU A 270 -5.70 10.29 -20.96
CA LEU A 270 -7.11 10.39 -21.31
C LEU A 270 -7.64 11.84 -21.31
N PHE A 271 -6.84 12.80 -20.83
CA PHE A 271 -7.12 14.23 -20.90
C PHE A 271 -6.41 14.92 -22.06
N ALA A 272 -5.67 14.22 -22.93
CA ALA A 272 -4.89 14.84 -24.01
C ALA A 272 -5.71 15.79 -24.92
N GLY A 273 -7.02 15.55 -25.07
CA GLY A 273 -7.94 16.40 -25.83
C GLY A 273 -8.54 17.58 -25.04
N VAL A 274 -8.27 17.70 -23.75
CA VAL A 274 -8.83 18.72 -22.84
C VAL A 274 -7.85 19.89 -22.72
N THR A 275 -7.70 20.65 -23.80
CA THR A 275 -6.65 21.68 -23.90
C THR A 275 -7.11 23.08 -23.47
N SER A 276 -8.34 23.48 -23.84
CA SER A 276 -8.87 24.81 -23.51
C SER A 276 -10.36 24.73 -23.17
N LEU A 277 -10.70 25.03 -21.92
CA LEU A 277 -12.07 24.98 -21.42
C LEU A 277 -12.57 26.36 -21.00
N GLU A 278 -13.80 26.67 -21.42
CA GLU A 278 -14.58 27.84 -20.98
C GLU A 278 -15.75 27.37 -20.12
N ARG A 279 -16.09 28.10 -19.06
CA ARG A 279 -17.23 27.77 -18.20
C ARG A 279 -18.54 28.23 -18.86
N VAL A 280 -19.51 27.33 -19.00
CA VAL A 280 -20.78 27.59 -19.73
C VAL A 280 -21.88 28.12 -18.81
N VAL A 281 -21.87 27.74 -17.52
CA VAL A 281 -22.90 28.13 -16.55
C VAL A 281 -22.26 28.47 -15.19
N GLN A 282 -22.71 29.54 -14.53
CA GLN A 282 -22.53 29.74 -13.09
C GLN A 282 -23.53 28.85 -12.34
N THR A 283 -23.36 27.53 -12.34
CA THR A 283 -24.09 26.67 -11.40
C THR A 283 -23.44 26.79 -10.02
N GLU A 284 -24.27 26.73 -8.97
CA GLU A 284 -23.75 26.72 -7.59
C GLU A 284 -22.78 25.53 -7.38
N PRO A 285 -21.86 25.63 -6.42
CA PRO A 285 -20.91 24.55 -6.14
C PRO A 285 -21.68 23.28 -5.79
N THR A 286 -21.48 22.23 -6.57
CA THR A 286 -22.14 20.94 -6.36
C THR A 286 -21.39 20.19 -5.27
N GLU A 287 -22.05 19.85 -4.16
CA GLU A 287 -21.38 19.11 -3.08
C GLU A 287 -20.90 17.74 -3.58
N TYR A 288 -19.66 17.42 -3.24
CA TYR A 288 -19.03 16.14 -3.55
C TYR A 288 -18.82 15.34 -2.28
N SER A 289 -19.11 14.04 -2.31
CA SER A 289 -18.67 13.15 -1.24
C SER A 289 -18.18 11.81 -1.76
N ILE A 290 -17.17 11.29 -1.09
CA ILE A 290 -16.55 10.01 -1.41
C ILE A 290 -17.08 9.01 -0.38
N THR A 291 -17.96 8.10 -0.82
CA THR A 291 -18.57 7.06 0.03
C THR A 291 -18.02 5.67 -0.27
N ASN A 292 -18.35 4.69 0.58
CA ASN A 292 -18.07 3.28 0.32
C ASN A 292 -18.90 2.69 -0.85
N LYS A 293 -19.96 3.38 -1.30
CA LYS A 293 -20.76 3.00 -2.48
C LYS A 293 -20.26 3.60 -3.79
N GLY A 294 -19.51 4.70 -3.71
CA GLY A 294 -19.03 5.44 -4.87
C GLY A 294 -18.83 6.92 -4.61
N PHE A 295 -18.64 7.66 -5.68
CA PHE A 295 -18.58 9.10 -5.74
C PHE A 295 -19.99 9.68 -5.79
N GLN A 296 -20.34 10.54 -4.84
CA GLN A 296 -21.61 11.25 -4.82
C GLN A 296 -21.42 12.68 -5.31
N ILE A 297 -22.29 13.09 -6.24
CA ILE A 297 -22.28 14.43 -6.84
C ILE A 297 -23.72 14.88 -7.04
N MET A 298 -24.02 16.13 -6.68
CA MET A 298 -25.22 16.82 -7.17
C MET A 298 -24.97 17.22 -8.61
N ALA A 299 -25.79 16.80 -9.56
CA ALA A 299 -25.57 17.19 -10.96
C ALA A 299 -26.87 17.35 -11.73
N LYS A 300 -26.83 18.24 -12.71
CA LYS A 300 -27.89 18.38 -13.70
C LYS A 300 -27.76 17.26 -14.74
N THR A 301 -28.88 16.60 -15.01
CA THR A 301 -28.91 15.45 -15.90
C THR A 301 -30.07 15.49 -16.89
N TYR A 302 -29.86 14.92 -18.08
CA TYR A 302 -30.86 14.83 -19.15
C TYR A 302 -31.08 13.37 -19.57
N GLY A 303 -32.34 12.93 -19.67
CA GLY A 303 -32.74 11.58 -20.13
C GLY A 303 -33.70 10.83 -19.20
N PRO A 304 -34.27 9.69 -19.62
CA PRO A 304 -35.23 8.92 -18.82
C PRO A 304 -34.55 8.07 -17.72
N LEU A 305 -35.07 8.11 -16.48
CA LEU A 305 -34.69 7.19 -15.39
C LEU A 305 -35.50 5.88 -15.45
N LYS A 306 -35.44 5.15 -16.56
CA LYS A 306 -35.81 3.74 -16.55
C LYS A 306 -34.54 2.91 -16.36
N THR A 307 -34.63 1.85 -15.57
CA THR A 307 -33.55 0.89 -15.39
C THR A 307 -33.09 0.38 -16.76
N GLY A 308 -31.85 0.68 -17.16
CA GLY A 308 -31.27 0.28 -18.45
C GLY A 308 -30.99 1.39 -19.46
N ASP A 309 -31.58 2.59 -19.31
CA ASP A 309 -31.36 3.72 -20.24
C ASP A 309 -30.14 4.59 -19.82
N ASN A 310 -29.57 5.33 -20.78
CA ASN A 310 -28.42 6.22 -20.54
C ASN A 310 -28.88 7.62 -20.04
N LEU A 311 -28.16 8.16 -19.08
CA LEU A 311 -28.32 9.49 -18.50
C LEU A 311 -27.15 10.39 -18.88
N HIS A 312 -27.42 11.60 -19.37
CA HIS A 312 -26.38 12.58 -19.69
C HIS A 312 -26.13 13.49 -18.49
N MET A 313 -24.96 13.41 -17.85
CA MET A 313 -24.52 14.32 -16.79
C MET A 313 -23.77 15.50 -17.39
N GLU A 314 -24.23 16.72 -17.13
CA GLU A 314 -23.58 17.96 -17.60
C GLU A 314 -22.37 18.30 -16.74
N LEU A 315 -21.24 18.64 -17.37
CA LEU A 315 -20.04 19.08 -16.65
C LEU A 315 -19.96 20.61 -16.51
N GLY A 316 -20.76 21.40 -17.23
CA GLY A 316 -20.72 22.88 -17.13
C GLY A 316 -19.50 23.54 -17.82
N TRP A 317 -18.77 22.79 -18.63
CA TRP A 317 -17.59 23.24 -19.38
C TRP A 317 -17.80 23.10 -20.89
N ARG A 318 -17.15 23.99 -21.64
CA ARG A 318 -17.10 23.99 -23.11
C ARG A 318 -15.66 23.91 -23.58
N LEU A 319 -15.37 22.91 -24.39
CA LEU A 319 -14.08 22.79 -25.07
C LEU A 319 -14.04 23.77 -26.25
N LYS A 320 -13.03 24.65 -26.27
CA LYS A 320 -12.84 25.66 -27.31
C LYS A 320 -12.01 25.09 -28.46
N THR A 321 -12.45 25.28 -29.70
CA THR A 321 -11.63 25.01 -30.89
C THR A 321 -10.96 26.28 -31.39
N VAL A 322 -9.84 26.12 -32.11
CA VAL A 322 -9.01 27.25 -32.62
C VAL A 322 -9.84 28.23 -33.48
N ASP A 323 -10.86 27.74 -34.17
CA ASP A 323 -11.74 28.50 -35.07
C ASP A 323 -13.11 28.85 -34.46
N GLY A 324 -13.42 28.40 -33.23
CA GLY A 324 -14.71 28.60 -32.54
C GLY A 324 -15.92 27.90 -33.17
N ALA A 325 -15.86 27.52 -34.46
CA ALA A 325 -16.91 26.81 -35.18
C ALA A 325 -17.15 25.38 -34.63
N GLY A 326 -16.17 24.83 -33.90
CA GLY A 326 -16.16 23.50 -33.34
C GLY A 326 -16.43 23.39 -31.84
N ASP A 327 -16.72 24.49 -31.12
CA ASP A 327 -16.92 24.47 -29.66
C ASP A 327 -17.95 23.41 -29.19
N MET A 328 -17.63 22.69 -28.11
CA MET A 328 -18.43 21.54 -27.60
C MET A 328 -18.74 21.69 -26.12
N ASP A 329 -20.01 21.64 -25.73
CA ASP A 329 -20.39 21.45 -24.32
C ASP A 329 -20.10 20.01 -23.87
N LEU A 330 -19.60 19.87 -22.64
CA LEU A 330 -19.10 18.60 -22.14
C LEU A 330 -20.13 17.84 -21.29
N PHE A 331 -20.31 16.56 -21.61
CA PHE A 331 -21.24 15.66 -20.93
C PHE A 331 -20.62 14.28 -20.69
N VAL A 332 -21.01 13.62 -19.60
CA VAL A 332 -20.67 12.21 -19.33
C VAL A 332 -21.92 11.35 -19.43
N LEU A 333 -21.82 10.25 -20.18
CA LEU A 333 -22.88 9.25 -20.28
C LEU A 333 -22.81 8.27 -19.09
N LEU A 334 -23.88 8.22 -18.32
CA LEU A 334 -24.05 7.35 -17.17
C LEU A 334 -25.14 6.32 -17.43
N ARG A 335 -25.06 5.14 -16.80
CA ARG A 335 -26.12 4.14 -16.78
C ARG A 335 -26.30 3.57 -15.39
N ASP A 336 -27.54 3.36 -14.98
CA ASP A 336 -27.88 2.69 -13.71
C ASP A 336 -27.64 1.18 -13.81
N GLN A 337 -26.98 0.61 -12.81
CA GLN A 337 -26.71 -0.83 -12.69
C GLN A 337 -27.59 -1.51 -11.63
N GLY A 338 -28.54 -0.79 -11.02
CA GLY A 338 -29.31 -1.25 -9.86
C GLY A 338 -28.86 -0.57 -8.58
N ASP A 339 -29.74 -0.58 -7.56
CA ASP A 339 -29.53 0.03 -6.24
C ASP A 339 -29.19 1.54 -6.24
N GLY A 340 -29.47 2.24 -7.35
CA GLY A 340 -29.18 3.67 -7.52
C GLY A 340 -27.70 3.98 -7.76
N ILE A 341 -26.90 3.00 -8.21
CA ILE A 341 -25.48 3.17 -8.51
C ILE A 341 -25.27 3.29 -10.01
N LEU A 342 -24.75 4.44 -10.44
CA LEU A 342 -24.43 4.76 -11.82
C LEU A 342 -22.99 4.38 -12.19
N VAL A 343 -22.78 4.05 -13.46
CA VAL A 343 -21.46 3.82 -14.06
C VAL A 343 -21.35 4.58 -15.37
N ARG A 344 -20.13 4.93 -15.79
CA ARG A 344 -19.92 5.54 -17.09
C ARG A 344 -20.14 4.51 -18.19
N SER A 345 -21.10 4.73 -19.08
CA SER A 345 -21.49 3.75 -20.11
C SER A 345 -20.71 3.88 -21.42
N SER A 346 -19.96 4.98 -21.59
CA SER A 346 -19.06 5.15 -22.72
C SER A 346 -17.78 5.88 -22.32
N PRO A 347 -16.61 5.33 -22.66
CA PRO A 347 -15.32 5.96 -22.40
C PRO A 347 -14.88 6.91 -23.54
N TYR A 348 -15.62 6.91 -24.66
CA TYR A 348 -15.29 7.67 -25.87
C TYR A 348 -16.09 8.96 -26.02
N ILE A 349 -17.15 9.12 -25.23
CA ILE A 349 -18.10 10.22 -25.35
C ILE A 349 -17.89 11.16 -24.17
N VAL A 350 -17.33 12.34 -24.49
CA VAL A 350 -17.33 13.54 -23.63
C VAL A 350 -17.99 14.73 -24.36
N HIS A 351 -18.29 14.60 -25.66
CA HIS A 351 -18.73 15.69 -26.53
C HIS A 351 -20.03 15.36 -27.27
N ILE A 352 -20.89 16.35 -27.47
CA ILE A 352 -22.02 16.31 -28.41
C ILE A 352 -21.96 17.53 -29.33
N LYS A 353 -21.36 17.41 -30.52
CA LYS A 353 -21.87 18.04 -31.74
C LYS A 353 -21.98 17.00 -32.84
N SER A 354 -23.19 16.82 -33.32
CA SER A 354 -23.45 16.93 -34.75
C SER A 354 -24.66 17.85 -34.89
N SER A 355 -24.75 18.58 -36.00
CA SER A 355 -25.94 19.37 -36.36
C SER A 355 -27.22 18.52 -36.36
N THR A 356 -27.11 17.19 -36.51
CA THR A 356 -28.22 16.23 -36.40
C THR A 356 -28.59 15.85 -34.96
N HIS A 357 -27.77 16.21 -33.95
CA HIS A 357 -28.02 15.96 -32.53
C HIS A 357 -28.46 17.22 -31.76
N ILE A 358 -28.27 18.42 -32.31
CA ILE A 358 -28.92 19.63 -31.80
C ILE A 358 -30.43 19.46 -31.90
N ASP A 359 -30.96 18.89 -33.00
CA ASP A 359 -32.39 18.52 -33.08
C ASP A 359 -32.80 17.49 -32.02
N TYR A 360 -31.89 16.62 -31.56
CA TYR A 360 -32.17 15.65 -30.48
C TYR A 360 -32.16 16.30 -29.08
N ILE A 361 -31.21 17.20 -28.78
CA ILE A 361 -31.19 17.90 -27.48
C ILE A 361 -32.22 19.05 -27.45
N GLU A 362 -32.44 19.77 -28.55
CA GLU A 362 -33.50 20.75 -28.68
C GLU A 362 -34.89 20.09 -28.76
N SER A 363 -35.02 18.87 -29.31
CA SER A 363 -36.25 18.07 -29.12
C SER A 363 -36.41 17.59 -27.68
N LEU A 364 -35.34 17.20 -26.97
CA LEU A 364 -35.41 16.91 -25.53
C LEU A 364 -35.72 18.15 -24.67
N ARG A 365 -35.32 19.36 -25.12
CA ARG A 365 -35.68 20.64 -24.48
C ARG A 365 -37.10 21.10 -24.82
N SER A 366 -37.61 20.77 -26.01
CA SER A 366 -38.95 21.19 -26.50
C SER A 366 -40.06 20.16 -26.23
N ILE A 367 -39.74 18.90 -25.94
CA ILE A 367 -40.63 17.89 -25.36
C ILE A 367 -40.55 18.00 -23.83
N ALA A 368 -41.28 18.95 -23.23
CA ALA A 368 -41.43 19.12 -21.76
C ALA A 368 -41.73 17.77 -21.04
N PRO A 369 -41.38 17.48 -19.75
CA PRO A 369 -40.82 18.26 -18.63
C PRO A 369 -39.66 17.51 -17.90
N PHE A 370 -38.68 16.96 -18.63
CA PHE A 370 -37.67 16.02 -18.08
C PHE A 370 -36.26 16.60 -17.85
N ALA A 371 -36.10 17.93 -17.86
CA ALA A 371 -34.95 18.53 -17.19
C ALA A 371 -35.19 18.39 -15.68
N ARG A 372 -34.49 17.48 -15.02
CA ARG A 372 -34.55 17.40 -13.56
C ARG A 372 -33.74 18.54 -12.97
N GLU A 373 -34.25 19.14 -11.90
CA GLU A 373 -33.46 19.94 -10.96
C GLU A 373 -32.24 19.12 -10.52
N GLU A 374 -31.18 19.80 -10.06
CA GLU A 374 -29.97 19.13 -9.55
C GLU A 374 -30.35 18.00 -8.60
N GLN A 375 -29.87 16.79 -8.88
CA GLN A 375 -30.19 15.59 -8.10
C GLN A 375 -28.91 14.88 -7.64
N PRO A 376 -28.93 14.21 -6.48
CA PRO A 376 -27.77 13.45 -6.01
C PRO A 376 -27.61 12.19 -6.85
N LEU A 377 -26.42 12.02 -7.41
CA LEU A 377 -26.01 10.84 -8.16
C LEU A 377 -24.96 10.09 -7.36
N THR A 378 -25.08 8.76 -7.23
CA THR A 378 -23.99 7.91 -6.73
C THR A 378 -23.36 7.19 -7.92
N ILE A 379 -22.14 7.57 -8.29
CA ILE A 379 -21.42 7.06 -9.45
C ILE A 379 -20.22 6.23 -8.99
N ARG A 380 -19.92 5.10 -9.61
CA ARG A 380 -18.74 4.32 -9.26
C ARG A 380 -17.44 5.04 -9.62
N LYS A 381 -16.49 5.05 -8.69
CA LYS A 381 -15.18 5.69 -8.84
C LYS A 381 -14.34 5.02 -9.93
N THR A 382 -14.20 3.71 -9.81
CA THR A 382 -13.47 2.82 -10.71
C THR A 382 -14.36 1.64 -11.06
N MET A 383 -14.01 0.95 -12.15
CA MET A 383 -14.59 -0.37 -12.40
C MET A 383 -13.66 -1.43 -11.83
N ASN A 384 -14.20 -2.27 -10.96
CA ASN A 384 -13.51 -3.50 -10.63
C ASN A 384 -13.60 -4.42 -11.86
N ALA A 385 -12.49 -5.04 -12.26
CA ALA A 385 -12.48 -6.16 -13.20
C ALA A 385 -13.42 -7.32 -12.78
N GLN A 386 -13.88 -7.28 -11.52
CA GLN A 386 -14.81 -8.23 -10.90
C GLN A 386 -16.29 -8.09 -11.29
N GLN A 387 -16.71 -7.17 -12.17
CA GLN A 387 -18.14 -6.99 -12.50
C GLN A 387 -18.53 -6.99 -13.98
N SER A 388 -17.64 -7.46 -14.87
CA SER A 388 -18.03 -7.88 -16.22
C SER A 388 -18.35 -9.38 -16.34
N LEU A 389 -18.39 -10.11 -15.22
CA LEU A 389 -18.81 -11.52 -15.14
C LEU A 389 -19.76 -11.74 -13.96
N ALA A 390 -20.89 -11.03 -13.95
CA ALA A 390 -22.10 -11.57 -13.35
C ALA A 390 -22.78 -12.48 -14.39
N LEU A 391 -22.13 -13.60 -14.71
CA LEU A 391 -22.84 -14.74 -15.28
C LEU A 391 -23.32 -15.57 -14.10
N GLU A 392 -24.64 -15.71 -14.03
CA GLU A 392 -25.32 -16.73 -13.25
C GLU A 392 -24.54 -18.05 -13.36
N THR A 393 -24.00 -18.56 -12.26
CA THR A 393 -23.54 -19.95 -12.21
C THR A 393 -24.38 -20.73 -11.22
N SER A 394 -25.02 -21.73 -11.79
CA SER A 394 -25.98 -22.66 -11.25
C SER A 394 -25.45 -23.47 -10.07
N HIS A 395 -26.38 -23.82 -9.18
CA HIS A 395 -26.26 -24.87 -8.19
C HIS A 395 -25.93 -26.23 -8.84
N ASP A 396 -24.66 -26.57 -9.01
CA ASP A 396 -24.10 -27.94 -9.01
C ASP A 396 -22.60 -27.90 -9.39
N GLU A 397 -21.72 -27.66 -8.40
CA GLU A 397 -20.28 -27.96 -8.54
C GLU A 397 -19.92 -29.15 -7.63
N PRO A 398 -19.03 -30.06 -8.07
CA PRO A 398 -18.69 -31.28 -7.32
C PRO A 398 -18.00 -30.98 -5.99
N LEU A 399 -18.39 -31.71 -4.95
CA LEU A 399 -17.73 -31.72 -3.64
C LEU A 399 -16.40 -32.48 -3.76
N GLY A 400 -15.29 -31.75 -3.90
CA GLY A 400 -13.94 -32.31 -3.96
C GLY A 400 -12.92 -31.36 -4.59
N TRP A 401 -11.67 -31.82 -4.71
CA TRP A 401 -10.60 -31.04 -5.33
C TRP A 401 -10.82 -30.83 -6.84
N THR A 402 -10.71 -29.58 -7.27
CA THR A 402 -10.83 -29.11 -8.65
C THR A 402 -9.64 -28.21 -9.00
N GLY A 403 -9.34 -28.09 -10.30
CA GLY A 403 -8.24 -27.29 -10.84
C GLY A 403 -7.20 -28.10 -11.62
N PRO A 404 -6.15 -27.45 -12.15
CA PRO A 404 -5.82 -26.05 -11.94
C PRO A 404 -6.78 -25.10 -12.66
N HIS A 405 -7.25 -24.05 -11.97
CA HIS A 405 -8.16 -23.02 -12.50
C HIS A 405 -7.40 -21.80 -13.03
N GLY A 406 -6.18 -22.03 -13.53
CA GLY A 406 -5.21 -21.01 -13.93
C GLY A 406 -3.84 -21.24 -13.27
N CYS A 407 -2.79 -20.70 -13.89
CA CYS A 407 -1.42 -20.76 -13.38
C CYS A 407 -0.63 -19.48 -13.71
N ALA A 408 0.33 -19.14 -12.86
CA ALA A 408 1.35 -18.11 -13.05
C ALA A 408 2.73 -18.75 -12.79
N GLY A 409 3.47 -19.00 -13.86
CA GLY A 409 4.67 -19.85 -13.80
C GLY A 409 4.34 -21.24 -13.22
N ASN A 410 5.00 -21.60 -12.12
CA ASN A 410 4.83 -22.89 -11.45
C ASN A 410 3.70 -22.92 -10.42
N TYR A 411 3.01 -21.79 -10.19
CA TYR A 411 1.98 -21.67 -9.17
C TYR A 411 0.59 -21.71 -9.79
N CYS A 412 -0.24 -22.67 -9.38
CA CYS A 412 -1.57 -22.87 -9.94
C CYS A 412 -2.63 -22.81 -8.85
N LEU A 413 -3.84 -22.38 -9.23
CA LEU A 413 -4.99 -22.32 -8.31
C LEU A 413 -5.74 -23.65 -8.32
N PHE A 414 -5.94 -24.23 -7.14
CA PHE A 414 -6.82 -25.37 -6.92
C PHE A 414 -7.84 -25.02 -5.83
N ALA A 415 -8.99 -25.67 -5.86
CA ALA A 415 -10.05 -25.42 -4.90
C ALA A 415 -10.77 -26.71 -4.51
N ASN A 416 -11.26 -26.75 -3.28
CA ASN A 416 -12.13 -27.82 -2.80
C ASN A 416 -13.24 -27.20 -1.95
N ARG A 417 -14.48 -27.17 -2.45
CA ARG A 417 -15.65 -26.65 -1.72
C ARG A 417 -16.10 -27.55 -0.57
N GLY A 418 -15.83 -28.86 -0.64
CA GLY A 418 -16.19 -29.84 0.37
C GLY A 418 -15.25 -29.85 1.59
N TYR A 419 -14.08 -29.23 1.47
CA TYR A 419 -13.04 -29.24 2.49
C TYR A 419 -13.54 -28.82 3.88
N ALA A 420 -13.12 -29.56 4.90
CA ALA A 420 -13.47 -29.34 6.32
C ALA A 420 -15.00 -29.20 6.55
N GLY A 421 -15.78 -30.13 6.02
CA GLY A 421 -17.24 -30.17 6.21
C GLY A 421 -17.99 -29.08 5.45
N GLY A 422 -17.54 -28.74 4.23
CA GLY A 422 -18.19 -27.73 3.38
C GLY A 422 -17.76 -26.29 3.67
N ARG A 423 -16.75 -26.09 4.52
CA ARG A 423 -16.14 -24.77 4.75
C ARG A 423 -15.40 -24.29 3.49
N GLY A 424 -14.79 -25.21 2.77
CA GLY A 424 -14.07 -24.96 1.54
C GLY A 424 -12.66 -24.39 1.73
N VAL A 425 -11.81 -24.57 0.72
CA VAL A 425 -10.45 -24.03 0.66
C VAL A 425 -10.04 -23.72 -0.78
N VAL A 426 -9.26 -22.66 -0.96
CA VAL A 426 -8.54 -22.35 -2.19
C VAL A 426 -7.04 -22.36 -1.90
N ILE A 427 -6.24 -22.97 -2.77
CA ILE A 427 -4.78 -22.98 -2.68
C ILE A 427 -4.16 -22.48 -3.99
N ILE A 428 -3.20 -21.57 -3.88
CA ILE A 428 -2.35 -21.14 -5.00
C ILE A 428 -0.93 -21.62 -4.68
N SER A 429 -0.50 -22.71 -5.31
CA SER A 429 0.81 -23.32 -5.01
C SER A 429 1.30 -24.21 -6.15
N THR A 430 2.48 -24.80 -5.95
CA THR A 430 3.02 -25.83 -6.84
C THR A 430 2.18 -27.12 -6.73
N PRO A 431 2.03 -27.90 -7.83
CA PRO A 431 1.27 -29.15 -7.79
C PRO A 431 1.74 -30.12 -6.70
N GLU A 432 3.04 -30.16 -6.40
CA GLU A 432 3.61 -30.98 -5.34
C GLU A 432 3.08 -30.59 -3.96
N ASN A 433 3.03 -29.29 -3.65
CA ASN A 433 2.51 -28.80 -2.37
C ASN A 433 1.01 -29.02 -2.22
N VAL A 434 0.25 -28.99 -3.33
CA VAL A 434 -1.18 -29.32 -3.32
C VAL A 434 -1.41 -30.78 -2.94
N GLN A 435 -0.54 -31.71 -3.36
CA GLN A 435 -0.62 -33.12 -2.94
C GLN A 435 -0.35 -33.28 -1.44
N LYS A 436 0.50 -32.45 -0.84
CA LYS A 436 0.72 -32.46 0.61
C LYS A 436 -0.56 -32.03 1.36
N LEU A 437 -1.22 -30.96 0.90
CA LEU A 437 -2.47 -30.50 1.50
C LEU A 437 -3.61 -31.53 1.35
N LYS A 438 -3.69 -32.24 0.21
CA LYS A 438 -4.63 -33.36 0.01
C LYS A 438 -4.45 -34.46 1.05
N LYS A 439 -3.19 -34.82 1.38
CA LYS A 439 -2.90 -35.80 2.44
C LYS A 439 -3.27 -35.28 3.84
N MET A 440 -3.10 -33.98 4.09
CA MET A 440 -3.54 -33.37 5.35
C MET A 440 -5.07 -33.42 5.51
N GLU A 441 -5.83 -33.32 4.41
CA GLU A 441 -7.30 -33.46 4.43
C GLU A 441 -7.75 -34.83 4.93
N GLU A 442 -7.09 -35.92 4.52
CA GLU A 442 -7.39 -37.28 4.99
C GLU A 442 -7.29 -37.39 6.53
N GLY A 443 -6.38 -36.60 7.14
CA GLY A 443 -6.22 -36.52 8.58
C GLY A 443 -7.28 -35.68 9.30
N LEU A 444 -7.96 -34.76 8.62
CA LEU A 444 -9.02 -33.93 9.21
C LEU A 444 -10.25 -34.76 9.58
N ASP A 445 -10.63 -35.73 8.75
CA ASP A 445 -11.78 -36.60 8.99
C ASP A 445 -11.53 -37.64 10.11
N MET A 446 -10.25 -37.92 10.41
CA MET A 446 -9.86 -38.87 11.47
C MET A 446 -9.71 -38.23 12.86
N GLN A 447 -9.65 -36.89 12.97
CA GLN A 447 -9.37 -36.21 14.23
C GLN A 447 -10.63 -35.67 14.93
N SER A 448 -10.85 -36.11 16.16
CA SER A 448 -12.08 -35.92 16.96
C SER A 448 -12.27 -34.54 17.62
N GLU A 449 -11.29 -33.64 17.56
CA GLU A 449 -11.36 -32.38 18.31
C GLU A 449 -12.26 -31.36 17.63
N LYS A 450 -13.40 -31.08 18.27
CA LYS A 450 -14.38 -30.10 17.81
C LYS A 450 -13.92 -28.68 18.11
N ASP A 451 -14.12 -27.78 17.16
CA ASP A 451 -13.90 -26.35 17.34
C ASP A 451 -14.88 -25.76 18.37
N PRO A 452 -14.39 -25.25 19.51
CA PRO A 452 -15.25 -24.66 20.56
C PRO A 452 -16.04 -23.44 20.07
N SER A 453 -15.62 -22.80 18.98
CA SER A 453 -16.26 -21.59 18.46
C SER A 453 -17.48 -21.85 17.56
N SER A 454 -17.69 -23.09 17.10
CA SER A 454 -18.65 -23.40 16.04
C SER A 454 -20.13 -23.41 16.47
N SER A 455 -20.44 -23.55 17.76
CA SER A 455 -21.83 -23.61 18.25
C SER A 455 -22.12 -22.64 19.40
N ASN A 456 -21.28 -22.62 20.42
CA ASN A 456 -21.40 -21.71 21.56
C ASN A 456 -20.04 -21.07 21.85
N PRO A 457 -19.64 -20.07 21.04
CA PRO A 457 -18.31 -19.49 21.14
C PRO A 457 -18.07 -18.91 22.55
N PRO A 458 -16.87 -19.10 23.12
CA PRO A 458 -16.52 -18.57 24.45
C PRO A 458 -16.39 -17.04 24.48
N PHE A 459 -16.70 -16.37 23.36
CA PHE A 459 -16.57 -14.94 23.15
C PHE A 459 -17.73 -14.40 22.29
N ARG A 460 -17.90 -13.08 22.30
CA ARG A 460 -18.73 -12.33 21.36
C ARG A 460 -17.87 -11.35 20.57
N ILE A 461 -18.23 -11.09 19.32
CA ILE A 461 -17.59 -10.06 18.50
C ILE A 461 -18.34 -8.75 18.70
N THR A 462 -17.62 -7.67 19.00
CA THR A 462 -18.21 -6.35 19.22
C THR A 462 -17.21 -5.26 18.85
N GLU A 463 -17.68 -4.03 18.69
CA GLU A 463 -16.80 -2.89 18.45
C GLU A 463 -16.03 -2.55 19.73
N VAL A 464 -14.72 -2.42 19.59
CA VAL A 464 -13.77 -2.03 20.62
C VAL A 464 -13.23 -0.66 20.24
N GLU A 465 -13.39 0.30 21.15
CA GLU A 465 -13.01 1.69 20.93
C GLU A 465 -11.58 1.82 20.41
N GLY A 466 -11.43 2.49 19.27
CA GLY A 466 -10.12 2.70 18.62
C GLY A 466 -9.48 1.47 17.97
N LYS A 467 -10.12 0.29 18.00
CA LYS A 467 -9.58 -0.97 17.44
C LYS A 467 -10.51 -1.68 16.46
N GLY A 468 -11.70 -1.14 16.20
CA GLY A 468 -12.69 -1.81 15.32
C GLY A 468 -13.31 -3.03 15.99
N LEU A 469 -13.62 -4.09 15.23
CA LEU A 469 -14.25 -5.28 15.79
C LEU A 469 -13.23 -6.17 16.53
N GLY A 470 -13.46 -6.43 17.81
CA GLY A 470 -12.66 -7.33 18.65
C GLY A 470 -13.49 -8.45 19.27
N MET A 471 -12.82 -9.40 19.92
CA MET A 471 -13.44 -10.53 20.60
C MET A 471 -13.42 -10.35 22.11
N ILE A 472 -14.59 -10.40 22.74
CA ILE A 472 -14.76 -10.22 24.19
C ILE A 472 -15.20 -11.53 24.81
N ALA A 473 -14.51 -11.98 25.87
CA ALA A 473 -14.84 -13.23 26.55
C ALA A 473 -16.24 -13.18 27.19
N ASN A 474 -17.06 -14.21 26.94
CA ASN A 474 -18.40 -14.34 27.51
C ASN A 474 -18.41 -15.09 28.84
N LYS A 475 -17.32 -15.81 29.15
CA LYS A 475 -17.15 -16.62 30.35
C LYS A 475 -15.70 -16.56 30.82
N SER A 476 -15.45 -17.03 32.03
CA SER A 476 -14.08 -17.22 32.50
C SER A 476 -13.39 -18.31 31.68
N LEU A 477 -12.14 -18.06 31.30
CA LEU A 477 -11.29 -19.02 30.59
C LEU A 477 -10.01 -19.25 31.39
N ALA A 478 -9.62 -20.51 31.55
CA ALA A 478 -8.39 -20.90 32.23
C ALA A 478 -7.21 -20.95 31.25
N ARG A 479 -5.98 -20.83 31.77
CA ARG A 479 -4.78 -21.09 30.98
C ARG A 479 -4.83 -22.52 30.41
N GLY A 480 -4.63 -22.65 29.11
CA GLY A 480 -4.71 -23.92 28.39
C GLY A 480 -6.05 -24.16 27.70
N ASP A 481 -7.10 -23.37 27.97
CA ASP A 481 -8.38 -23.51 27.26
C ASP A 481 -8.21 -23.15 25.78
N THR A 482 -8.68 -24.02 24.89
CA THR A 482 -8.78 -23.73 23.45
C THR A 482 -9.95 -22.76 23.21
N VAL A 483 -9.69 -21.66 22.52
CA VAL A 483 -10.70 -20.65 22.16
C VAL A 483 -11.32 -20.96 20.80
N MET A 484 -10.48 -21.25 19.81
CA MET A 484 -10.89 -21.46 18.42
C MET A 484 -9.94 -22.42 17.72
N LEU A 485 -10.49 -23.24 16.81
CA LEU A 485 -9.74 -24.15 15.93
C LEU A 485 -10.30 -24.10 14.50
N LYS A 486 -9.60 -23.43 13.57
CA LYS A 486 -10.08 -23.21 12.19
C LYS A 486 -9.09 -23.70 11.14
N THR A 487 -9.60 -24.21 10.02
CA THR A 487 -8.80 -24.40 8.80
C THR A 487 -8.74 -23.11 7.98
N ALA A 488 -7.67 -22.97 7.19
CA ALA A 488 -7.49 -21.86 6.27
C ALA A 488 -8.53 -21.91 5.14
N VAL A 489 -8.96 -20.75 4.66
CA VAL A 489 -9.86 -20.64 3.50
C VAL A 489 -9.10 -20.30 2.22
N LEU A 490 -7.94 -19.64 2.36
CA LEU A 490 -6.98 -19.38 1.29
C LEU A 490 -5.58 -19.74 1.78
N ILE A 491 -4.84 -20.49 0.96
CA ILE A 491 -3.44 -20.83 1.18
C ILE A 491 -2.66 -20.39 -0.05
N ALA A 492 -1.79 -19.39 0.05
CA ALA A 492 -0.98 -18.95 -1.08
C ALA A 492 0.50 -19.20 -0.82
N HIS A 493 1.21 -19.68 -1.83
CA HIS A 493 2.64 -19.91 -1.74
C HIS A 493 3.37 -18.59 -1.45
N ARG A 494 4.31 -18.60 -0.49
CA ARG A 494 5.01 -17.39 -0.06
C ARG A 494 5.76 -16.74 -1.22
N ALA A 495 6.52 -17.53 -1.97
CA ALA A 495 7.26 -17.00 -3.12
C ALA A 495 6.36 -16.55 -4.27
N PHE A 496 5.13 -17.07 -4.39
CA PHE A 496 4.15 -16.53 -5.33
C PHE A 496 3.76 -15.11 -4.91
N ILE A 497 3.46 -14.88 -3.64
CA ILE A 497 3.08 -13.56 -3.14
C ILE A 497 4.26 -12.57 -3.18
N GLU A 498 5.47 -13.02 -2.86
CA GLU A 498 6.65 -12.15 -2.69
C GLU A 498 7.46 -11.91 -3.97
N HIS A 499 7.49 -12.87 -4.90
CA HIS A 499 8.39 -12.82 -6.06
C HIS A 499 7.69 -12.86 -7.42
N THR A 500 6.45 -13.32 -7.51
CA THR A 500 5.70 -13.28 -8.78
C THR A 500 5.20 -11.85 -9.04
N PRO A 501 5.32 -11.30 -10.25
CA PRO A 501 4.83 -9.95 -10.54
C PRO A 501 3.31 -9.81 -10.32
N PRO A 502 2.80 -8.66 -9.83
CA PRO A 502 1.39 -8.49 -9.50
C PRO A 502 0.41 -8.77 -10.65
N GLU A 503 0.79 -8.48 -11.88
CA GLU A 503 0.00 -8.74 -13.10
C GLU A 503 -0.23 -10.24 -13.34
N GLU A 504 0.71 -11.09 -12.96
CA GLU A 504 0.59 -12.54 -13.02
C GLU A 504 -0.15 -13.10 -11.79
N GLN A 505 -0.02 -12.44 -10.63
CA GLN A 505 -0.74 -12.85 -9.42
C GLN A 505 -2.25 -12.59 -9.52
N ARG A 506 -2.64 -11.42 -10.06
CA ARG A 506 -4.02 -10.91 -10.03
C ARG A 506 -5.06 -11.89 -10.58
N PRO A 507 -4.89 -12.51 -11.76
CA PRO A 507 -5.88 -13.44 -12.29
C PRO A 507 -6.20 -14.60 -11.34
N LEU A 508 -5.17 -15.16 -10.69
CA LEU A 508 -5.33 -16.23 -9.72
C LEU A 508 -6.01 -15.73 -8.44
N LEU A 509 -5.55 -14.59 -7.91
CA LEU A 509 -6.12 -14.03 -6.67
C LEU A 509 -7.56 -13.54 -6.85
N ASP A 510 -7.93 -13.00 -8.03
CA ASP A 510 -9.31 -12.60 -8.36
C ASP A 510 -10.26 -13.80 -8.41
N ALA A 511 -9.77 -14.97 -8.87
CA ALA A 511 -10.57 -16.19 -8.93
C ALA A 511 -10.87 -16.81 -7.56
N VAL A 512 -10.09 -16.49 -6.52
CA VAL A 512 -10.22 -17.09 -5.17
C VAL A 512 -11.66 -17.03 -4.65
N ALA A 513 -12.27 -15.85 -4.71
CA ALA A 513 -13.62 -15.67 -4.16
C ALA A 513 -14.67 -16.52 -4.91
N GLY A 514 -14.51 -16.72 -6.22
CA GLY A 514 -15.43 -17.52 -7.03
C GLY A 514 -15.48 -19.00 -6.65
N HIS A 515 -14.37 -19.52 -6.12
CA HIS A 515 -14.23 -20.93 -5.75
C HIS A 515 -14.52 -21.23 -4.26
N LEU A 516 -14.83 -20.21 -3.46
CA LEU A 516 -15.24 -20.39 -2.07
C LEU A 516 -16.77 -20.59 -1.95
N PRO A 517 -17.24 -21.41 -0.98
CA PRO A 517 -18.66 -21.46 -0.62
C PRO A 517 -19.19 -20.08 -0.19
N SER A 518 -20.48 -19.80 -0.43
CA SER A 518 -21.06 -18.45 -0.24
C SER A 518 -20.81 -17.85 1.15
N SER A 519 -21.03 -18.61 2.23
CA SER A 519 -20.82 -18.15 3.61
C SER A 519 -19.34 -17.86 3.90
N THR A 520 -18.44 -18.72 3.43
CA THR A 520 -16.99 -18.55 3.57
C THR A 520 -16.50 -17.35 2.76
N ARG A 521 -17.01 -17.19 1.53
CA ARG A 521 -16.71 -16.08 0.63
C ARG A 521 -17.11 -14.74 1.24
N GLU A 522 -18.31 -14.64 1.81
CA GLU A 522 -18.77 -13.42 2.49
C GLU A 522 -17.88 -13.08 3.68
N THR A 523 -17.53 -14.07 4.50
CA THR A 523 -16.66 -13.88 5.66
C THR A 523 -15.25 -13.45 5.24
N PHE A 524 -14.68 -14.08 4.21
CA PHE A 524 -13.38 -13.75 3.65
C PHE A 524 -13.36 -12.33 3.05
N LEU A 525 -14.32 -12.01 2.18
CA LEU A 525 -14.41 -10.70 1.53
C LEU A 525 -14.82 -9.56 2.49
N GLY A 526 -15.30 -9.89 3.69
CA GLY A 526 -15.62 -8.95 4.77
C GLY A 526 -14.48 -8.71 5.76
N GLN A 527 -13.29 -9.27 5.52
CA GLN A 527 -12.08 -8.90 6.26
C GLN A 527 -11.63 -7.48 5.89
N MET A 528 -11.05 -6.79 6.86
CA MET A 528 -10.52 -5.45 6.65
C MET A 528 -9.21 -5.54 5.85
N GLY A 529 -9.06 -4.67 4.86
CA GLY A 529 -7.78 -4.38 4.22
C GLY A 529 -7.15 -3.13 4.83
N HIS A 530 -5.84 -2.99 4.72
CA HIS A 530 -5.08 -1.85 5.23
C HIS A 530 -4.45 -1.00 4.12
N PHE A 531 -3.81 -1.64 3.14
CA PHE A 531 -3.01 -0.97 2.13
C PHE A 531 -3.86 -0.47 0.95
N GLY A 532 -5.12 -0.87 0.89
CA GLY A 532 -5.98 -0.66 -0.26
C GLY A 532 -5.52 -1.51 -1.44
N GLY A 533 -6.07 -1.23 -2.61
CA GLY A 533 -5.59 -1.89 -3.81
C GLY A 533 -6.35 -3.16 -4.19
N HIS A 534 -5.62 -4.24 -4.50
CA HIS A 534 -6.26 -5.47 -5.02
C HIS A 534 -6.86 -6.20 -3.82
N LYS A 535 -8.19 -6.37 -3.80
CA LYS A 535 -8.92 -6.74 -2.58
C LYS A 535 -8.37 -7.98 -1.89
N VAL A 536 -8.11 -9.06 -2.63
CA VAL A 536 -7.59 -10.31 -2.06
C VAL A 536 -6.15 -10.13 -1.57
N THR A 537 -5.31 -9.37 -2.28
CA THR A 537 -3.94 -9.08 -1.84
C THR A 537 -3.94 -8.29 -0.54
N ASP A 538 -4.78 -7.26 -0.43
CA ASP A 538 -4.88 -6.42 0.76
C ASP A 538 -5.40 -7.20 1.98
N ILE A 539 -6.42 -8.04 1.77
CA ILE A 539 -6.90 -9.01 2.78
C ILE A 539 -5.74 -9.92 3.20
N MET A 540 -4.99 -10.45 2.24
CA MET A 540 -3.91 -11.38 2.52
C MET A 540 -2.79 -10.73 3.32
N GLN A 541 -2.33 -9.53 2.94
CA GLN A 541 -1.26 -8.81 3.62
C GLN A 541 -1.63 -8.42 5.05
N THR A 542 -2.91 -8.13 5.29
CA THR A 542 -3.39 -7.65 6.59
C THR A 542 -3.75 -8.81 7.55
N ASN A 543 -4.25 -9.93 7.02
CA ASN A 543 -4.96 -10.95 7.81
C ASN A 543 -4.38 -12.37 7.70
N SER A 544 -3.31 -12.60 6.94
CA SER A 544 -2.75 -13.95 6.77
C SER A 544 -1.65 -14.27 7.77
N PHE A 545 -1.51 -15.55 8.05
CA PHE A 545 -0.52 -16.11 8.95
C PHE A 545 0.44 -16.98 8.17
N GLN A 546 1.73 -16.96 8.52
CA GLN A 546 2.70 -17.85 7.92
C GLN A 546 2.43 -19.29 8.37
N MET A 547 2.43 -20.23 7.43
CA MET A 547 2.28 -21.67 7.69
C MET A 547 3.21 -22.49 6.79
N ASP A 548 3.45 -23.74 7.17
CA ASP A 548 4.28 -24.69 6.42
C ASP A 548 3.47 -25.93 6.03
N LEU A 549 3.58 -26.37 4.77
CA LEU A 549 2.94 -27.59 4.27
C LEU A 549 3.88 -28.81 4.29
N GLY A 550 4.97 -28.77 5.06
CA GLY A 550 5.94 -29.84 5.21
C GLY A 550 7.19 -29.71 4.31
N GLY A 551 7.62 -28.48 4.02
CA GLY A 551 8.91 -28.21 3.35
C GLY A 551 10.11 -28.21 4.32
N GLY A 552 9.87 -27.93 5.61
CA GLY A 552 10.95 -27.68 6.56
C GLY A 552 11.73 -26.41 6.22
N ALA A 553 12.76 -26.08 7.01
CA ALA A 553 13.46 -24.79 6.90
C ALA A 553 14.19 -24.52 5.56
N GLN A 554 14.36 -25.54 4.70
CA GLN A 554 15.07 -25.45 3.43
C GLN A 554 14.25 -25.94 2.22
N GLY A 555 13.00 -26.38 2.42
CA GLY A 555 12.19 -26.95 1.36
C GLY A 555 11.13 -26.01 0.81
N ASP A 556 10.62 -26.34 -0.38
CA ASP A 556 9.45 -25.69 -0.98
C ASP A 556 8.19 -26.11 -0.20
N GLY A 557 7.52 -25.15 0.44
CA GLY A 557 6.46 -25.45 1.41
C GLY A 557 5.99 -24.30 2.30
N HIS A 558 6.59 -23.11 2.22
CA HIS A 558 6.17 -21.95 3.01
C HIS A 558 5.00 -21.21 2.35
N HIS A 559 3.93 -20.98 3.11
CA HIS A 559 2.70 -20.39 2.62
C HIS A 559 2.17 -19.31 3.56
N TYR A 560 1.29 -18.47 3.04
CA TYR A 560 0.40 -17.61 3.81
C TYR A 560 -1.00 -18.25 3.86
N GLY A 561 -1.48 -18.55 5.06
CA GLY A 561 -2.83 -19.06 5.32
C GLY A 561 -3.74 -17.96 5.84
N ASN A 562 -4.91 -17.80 5.23
CA ASN A 562 -5.92 -16.84 5.69
C ASN A 562 -7.02 -17.54 6.51
N PHE A 563 -7.28 -17.02 7.72
CA PHE A 563 -8.24 -17.56 8.68
C PHE A 563 -9.18 -16.43 9.15
N PRO A 564 -10.33 -16.22 8.47
CA PRO A 564 -11.16 -15.02 8.67
C PRO A 564 -11.63 -14.78 10.10
N GLU A 565 -11.99 -15.85 10.83
CA GLU A 565 -12.46 -15.75 12.21
C GLU A 565 -11.32 -15.47 13.19
N VAL A 566 -10.14 -16.07 12.95
CA VAL A 566 -8.93 -15.80 13.75
C VAL A 566 -8.46 -14.37 13.54
N SER A 567 -8.68 -13.80 12.36
CA SER A 567 -8.30 -12.41 12.05
C SER A 567 -9.07 -11.36 12.88
N ARG A 568 -10.03 -11.77 13.72
CA ARG A 568 -10.77 -10.90 14.66
C ARG A 568 -10.08 -10.70 16.00
N TYR A 569 -8.97 -11.40 16.28
CA TYR A 569 -8.16 -11.07 17.47
C TYR A 569 -7.45 -9.75 17.25
N ASN A 570 -7.71 -8.76 18.08
CA ASN A 570 -6.94 -7.51 18.09
C ASN A 570 -5.54 -7.72 18.68
N HIS A 571 -4.64 -6.80 18.36
CA HIS A 571 -3.28 -6.78 18.88
C HIS A 571 -3.20 -6.34 20.35
N ASP A 572 -2.42 -7.08 21.14
CA ASP A 572 -1.80 -6.59 22.37
C ASP A 572 -0.33 -7.05 22.43
N CYS A 573 0.57 -6.16 22.89
CA CYS A 573 1.99 -6.49 23.07
C CYS A 573 2.23 -7.52 24.19
N ARG A 574 1.24 -7.74 25.08
CA ARG A 574 1.25 -8.70 26.20
C ARG A 574 -0.07 -9.49 26.21
N PRO A 575 -0.30 -10.30 25.16
CA PRO A 575 -1.58 -10.91 24.87
C PRO A 575 -2.03 -11.92 25.93
N ASN A 576 -3.32 -12.24 25.94
CA ASN A 576 -3.89 -13.32 26.77
C ASN A 576 -4.16 -14.61 26.00
N VAL A 577 -3.97 -14.61 24.67
CA VAL A 577 -4.08 -15.78 23.80
C VAL A 577 -2.79 -15.96 22.99
N ALA A 578 -2.31 -17.19 22.89
CA ALA A 578 -1.29 -17.61 21.94
C ALA A 578 -1.91 -18.45 20.84
N PHE A 579 -1.17 -18.66 19.76
CA PHE A 579 -1.61 -19.52 18.67
C PHE A 579 -0.46 -20.31 18.06
N HIS A 580 -0.84 -21.42 17.43
CA HIS A 580 0.01 -22.14 16.48
C HIS A 580 -0.85 -22.70 15.34
N ILE A 581 -0.21 -22.97 14.22
CA ILE A 581 -0.81 -23.68 13.09
C ILE A 581 -0.20 -25.07 13.09
N SER A 582 -1.03 -26.10 13.12
CA SER A 582 -0.57 -27.49 13.20
C SER A 582 -0.01 -27.95 11.85
N ASP A 583 1.21 -28.45 11.87
CA ASP A 583 1.88 -29.00 10.67
C ASP A 583 1.19 -30.28 10.14
N SER A 584 0.38 -30.95 10.97
CA SER A 584 -0.28 -32.21 10.60
C SER A 584 -1.60 -32.03 9.85
N ASP A 585 -2.34 -30.97 10.15
CA ASP A 585 -3.72 -30.78 9.67
C ASP A 585 -4.02 -29.34 9.22
N GLY A 586 -3.04 -28.43 9.29
CA GLY A 586 -3.16 -27.04 8.87
C GLY A 586 -4.14 -26.21 9.71
N ARG A 587 -4.65 -26.72 10.84
CA ARG A 587 -5.60 -25.97 11.67
C ARG A 587 -4.88 -24.95 12.54
N HIS A 588 -5.39 -23.73 12.51
CA HIS A 588 -4.98 -22.64 13.39
C HIS A 588 -5.68 -22.79 14.73
N ARG A 589 -4.90 -23.09 15.77
CA ARG A 589 -5.37 -23.21 17.15
C ARG A 589 -5.05 -21.96 17.94
N THR A 590 -6.01 -21.46 18.70
CA THR A 590 -5.79 -20.36 19.65
C THR A 590 -6.10 -20.83 21.07
N THR A 591 -5.17 -20.55 21.99
CA THR A 591 -5.19 -21.09 23.35
C THR A 591 -4.85 -20.02 24.37
N VAL A 592 -5.60 -19.99 25.46
CA VAL A 592 -5.44 -19.00 26.53
C VAL A 592 -4.12 -19.20 27.27
N VAL A 593 -3.33 -18.13 27.41
CA VAL A 593 -2.03 -18.16 28.12
C VAL A 593 -2.10 -17.62 29.54
N LYS A 594 -3.15 -16.87 29.89
CA LYS A 594 -3.39 -16.41 31.27
C LYS A 594 -4.89 -16.36 31.53
N PRO A 595 -5.35 -16.58 32.77
CA PRO A 595 -6.77 -16.56 33.08
C PRO A 595 -7.47 -15.30 32.56
N VAL A 596 -8.59 -15.48 31.87
CA VAL A 596 -9.40 -14.39 31.29
C VAL A 596 -10.76 -14.35 31.98
N LYS A 597 -11.22 -13.17 32.36
CA LYS A 597 -12.54 -12.96 32.97
C LYS A 597 -13.60 -12.61 31.92
N PRO A 598 -14.90 -12.85 32.19
CA PRO A 598 -15.97 -12.34 31.35
C PRO A 598 -15.85 -10.82 31.17
N GLY A 599 -15.99 -10.35 29.93
CA GLY A 599 -15.86 -8.94 29.57
C GLY A 599 -14.45 -8.49 29.18
N GLU A 600 -13.41 -9.31 29.38
CA GLU A 600 -12.06 -8.99 28.91
C GLU A 600 -11.90 -9.28 27.42
N GLU A 601 -11.12 -8.44 26.73
CA GLU A 601 -10.79 -8.61 25.32
C GLU A 601 -9.78 -9.76 25.15
N LEU A 602 -10.05 -10.66 24.21
CA LEU A 602 -9.14 -11.71 23.78
C LEU A 602 -8.22 -11.15 22.69
N THR A 603 -6.91 -11.22 22.92
CA THR A 603 -5.89 -10.58 22.08
C THR A 603 -4.75 -11.53 21.78
N ILE A 604 -4.14 -11.35 20.60
CA ILE A 604 -2.89 -12.00 20.21
C ILE A 604 -1.82 -10.93 19.95
N SER A 605 -0.55 -11.35 19.83
CA SER A 605 0.49 -10.43 19.36
C SER A 605 0.71 -10.59 17.86
N TYR A 606 0.73 -9.49 17.13
CA TYR A 606 1.08 -9.45 15.71
C TYR A 606 2.59 -9.22 15.52
N LEU A 607 3.27 -8.83 16.59
CA LEU A 607 4.64 -8.36 16.62
C LEU A 607 5.47 -9.24 17.54
N ASP A 608 6.79 -9.15 17.41
CA ASP A 608 7.67 -9.71 18.42
C ASP A 608 7.54 -8.92 19.73
N GLN A 609 7.27 -9.64 20.81
CA GLN A 609 7.07 -9.07 22.14
C GLN A 609 8.38 -8.64 22.80
N LEU A 610 9.51 -9.14 22.28
CA LEU A 610 10.87 -8.85 22.74
C LEU A 610 11.48 -7.59 22.08
N ASP A 611 10.89 -7.07 21.01
CA ASP A 611 11.32 -5.81 20.41
C ASP A 611 11.09 -4.63 21.37
N PRO A 612 11.91 -3.56 21.34
CA PRO A 612 11.66 -2.32 22.07
C PRO A 612 10.34 -1.63 21.69
N ARG A 613 9.78 -0.78 22.58
CA ARG A 613 8.51 -0.06 22.34
C ARG A 613 8.51 0.70 21.01
N SER A 614 9.57 1.44 20.71
CA SER A 614 9.67 2.23 19.47
C SER A 614 9.58 1.36 18.22
N VAL A 615 10.26 0.21 18.23
CA VAL A 615 10.24 -0.77 17.13
C VAL A 615 8.84 -1.37 16.98
N ARG A 616 8.19 -1.77 18.08
CA ARG A 616 6.82 -2.30 18.03
C ARG A 616 5.83 -1.27 17.48
N GLN A 617 5.91 -0.01 17.92
CA GLN A 617 5.06 1.08 17.42
C GLN A 617 5.27 1.33 15.92
N HIS A 618 6.54 1.41 15.50
CA HIS A 618 6.89 1.63 14.10
C HIS A 618 6.36 0.49 13.21
N ARG A 619 6.57 -0.78 13.62
CA ARG A 619 6.07 -1.96 12.88
C ARG A 619 4.55 -2.03 12.86
N ALA A 620 3.86 -1.73 13.96
CA ALA A 620 2.40 -1.67 14.01
C ALA A 620 1.86 -0.66 12.98
N LYS A 621 2.46 0.53 12.94
CA LYS A 621 2.08 1.61 12.03
C LYS A 621 2.35 1.27 10.57
N LEU A 622 3.49 0.64 10.29
CA LEU A 622 3.88 0.25 8.93
C LEU A 622 3.01 -0.88 8.37
N ALA A 623 2.70 -1.90 9.17
CA ALA A 623 2.04 -3.11 8.69
C ALA A 623 0.51 -3.09 8.84
N TRP A 624 -0.04 -2.32 9.79
CA TRP A 624 -1.48 -2.27 10.07
C TRP A 624 -2.04 -0.85 10.25
N GLY A 625 -1.21 0.20 10.15
CA GLY A 625 -1.68 1.59 10.15
C GLY A 625 -2.11 2.15 11.50
N PHE A 626 -1.82 1.47 12.62
CA PHE A 626 -2.21 1.94 13.95
C PHE A 626 -1.01 2.10 14.88
N GLU A 627 -1.13 3.04 15.82
CA GLU A 627 -0.23 3.14 16.97
C GLU A 627 -0.85 2.36 18.13
N CYS A 628 -0.08 1.42 18.69
CA CYS A 628 -0.60 0.49 19.69
C CYS A 628 -0.88 1.21 21.02
N GLY A 629 -2.13 1.24 21.45
CA GLY A 629 -2.56 1.79 22.74
C GLY A 629 -2.59 0.78 23.91
N CYS A 630 -1.96 -0.39 23.79
CA CYS A 630 -2.02 -1.42 24.84
C CYS A 630 -1.38 -0.95 26.15
N SER A 631 -1.66 -1.66 27.25
CA SER A 631 -1.12 -1.30 28.59
C SER A 631 0.40 -1.21 28.66
N GLN A 632 1.13 -1.90 27.75
CA GLN A 632 2.58 -1.81 27.67
C GLN A 632 3.05 -0.58 26.89
N CYS A 633 2.36 -0.24 25.80
CA CYS A 633 2.70 0.90 24.97
C CYS A 633 2.18 2.22 25.55
N GLY A 634 1.16 2.19 26.41
CA GLY A 634 0.65 3.34 27.15
C GLY A 634 1.45 3.70 28.40
N LEU A 635 2.54 2.97 28.71
CA LEU A 635 3.41 3.29 29.84
C LEU A 635 4.01 4.71 29.70
N ALA A 636 4.20 5.38 30.84
CA ALA A 636 4.96 6.62 30.90
C ALA A 636 6.40 6.41 30.42
N GLU A 637 7.03 7.44 29.85
CA GLU A 637 8.33 7.34 29.17
C GLU A 637 9.41 6.65 30.02
N LYS A 638 9.54 7.02 31.30
CA LYS A 638 10.48 6.40 32.23
C LYS A 638 10.20 4.91 32.48
N GLN A 639 8.92 4.52 32.56
CA GLN A 639 8.52 3.12 32.75
C GLN A 639 8.73 2.30 31.46
N ALA A 640 8.47 2.91 30.30
CA ALA A 640 8.73 2.30 29.00
C ALA A 640 10.23 2.07 28.78
N ALA A 641 11.09 3.07 29.05
CA ALA A 641 12.54 2.91 28.97
C ALA A 641 13.06 1.80 29.91
N ALA A 642 12.50 1.70 31.13
CA ALA A 642 12.85 0.61 32.04
C ALA A 642 12.39 -0.77 31.54
N SER A 643 11.27 -0.85 30.81
CA SER A 643 10.84 -2.08 30.13
C SER A 643 11.77 -2.44 28.98
N ASP A 644 12.10 -1.48 28.11
CA ASP A 644 12.99 -1.71 26.98
C ASP A 644 14.38 -2.18 27.47
N GLN A 645 14.89 -1.62 28.57
CA GLN A 645 16.12 -2.11 29.21
C GLN A 645 15.98 -3.56 29.70
N ARG A 646 14.82 -3.94 30.29
CA ARG A 646 14.59 -5.35 30.70
C ARG A 646 14.56 -6.30 29.49
N LEU A 647 14.03 -5.86 28.35
CA LEU A 647 14.05 -6.65 27.11
C LEU A 647 15.48 -6.83 26.57
N MET A 648 16.31 -5.79 26.64
CA MET A 648 17.74 -5.88 26.31
C MET A 648 18.48 -6.84 27.26
N ASP A 649 18.24 -6.73 28.57
CA ASP A 649 18.78 -7.65 29.57
C ASP A 649 18.38 -9.11 29.28
N ILE A 650 17.13 -9.36 28.87
CA ILE A 650 16.65 -10.70 28.47
C ILE A 650 17.52 -11.24 27.33
N GLN A 651 17.71 -10.48 26.26
CA GLN A 651 18.49 -10.91 25.08
C GLN A 651 19.97 -11.14 25.41
N GLU A 652 20.57 -10.30 26.26
CA GLU A 652 21.96 -10.49 26.71
C GLU A 652 22.12 -11.75 27.56
N ILE A 653 21.23 -11.95 28.54
CA ILE A 653 21.27 -13.12 29.39
C ILE A 653 21.00 -14.39 28.58
N GLU A 654 20.06 -14.36 27.63
CA GLU A 654 19.77 -15.50 26.75
C GLU A 654 20.99 -15.93 25.95
N ARG A 655 21.73 -14.98 25.37
CA ARG A 655 23.01 -15.25 24.67
C ARG A 655 24.02 -15.92 25.60
N ALA A 656 24.19 -15.41 26.82
CA ALA A 656 25.09 -16.00 27.81
C ALA A 656 24.64 -17.41 28.25
N LEU A 657 23.33 -17.64 28.41
CA LEU A 657 22.78 -18.95 28.78
C LEU A 657 22.90 -19.97 27.63
N SER A 658 22.91 -19.51 26.39
CA SER A 658 23.02 -20.35 25.19
C SER A 658 24.46 -20.70 24.85
N ASP A 659 25.43 -19.87 25.25
CA ASP A 659 26.85 -20.17 25.12
C ASP A 659 27.31 -21.19 26.18
N ILE A 660 27.70 -22.38 25.73
CA ILE A 660 28.19 -23.47 26.58
C ILE A 660 29.49 -23.12 27.33
N ASN A 661 30.27 -22.17 26.81
CA ASN A 661 31.54 -21.74 27.41
C ASN A 661 31.36 -20.59 28.41
N ALA A 662 30.23 -19.89 28.37
CA ALA A 662 29.97 -18.79 29.28
C ALA A 662 29.88 -19.24 30.74
N ARG A 663 30.29 -18.37 31.66
CA ARG A 663 30.15 -18.62 33.09
C ARG A 663 28.72 -18.33 33.55
N VAL A 664 27.94 -19.38 33.72
CA VAL A 664 26.53 -19.30 34.14
C VAL A 664 26.38 -19.64 35.63
N THR A 665 25.51 -18.90 36.32
CA THR A 665 25.12 -19.18 37.72
C THR A 665 23.62 -19.42 37.82
N THR A 666 23.15 -20.06 38.90
CA THR A 666 21.71 -20.23 39.16
C THR A 666 21.00 -18.89 39.29
N ALA A 667 21.63 -17.89 39.90
CA ALA A 667 21.10 -16.54 40.03
C ALA A 667 20.85 -15.87 38.67
N LEU A 668 21.70 -16.13 37.66
CA LEU A 668 21.51 -15.62 36.30
C LEU A 668 20.27 -16.23 35.63
N ILE A 669 20.06 -17.55 35.79
CA ILE A 669 18.87 -18.25 35.29
C ILE A 669 17.60 -17.74 35.98
N GLU A 670 17.66 -17.51 37.29
CA GLU A 670 16.54 -16.98 38.07
C GLU A 670 16.22 -15.52 37.69
N LYS A 671 17.25 -14.68 37.45
CA LYS A 671 17.07 -13.32 36.91
C LYS A 671 16.36 -13.37 35.56
N PHE A 672 16.81 -14.23 34.65
CA PHE A 672 16.19 -14.41 33.33
C PHE A 672 14.69 -14.72 33.42
N LEU A 673 14.32 -15.73 34.20
CA LEU A 673 12.91 -16.11 34.40
C LEU A 673 12.10 -15.06 35.16
N LYS A 674 12.74 -14.26 36.01
CA LYS A 674 12.08 -13.12 36.66
C LYS A 674 11.75 -12.04 35.64
N LEU A 675 12.68 -11.70 34.74
CA LEU A 675 12.45 -10.70 33.70
C LEU A 675 11.28 -11.07 32.78
N TYR A 676 11.16 -12.34 32.38
CA TYR A 676 9.99 -12.81 31.61
C TYR A 676 8.65 -12.59 32.34
N ARG A 677 8.62 -12.80 33.66
CA ARG A 677 7.43 -12.55 34.48
C ARG A 677 7.15 -11.07 34.65
N ASP A 678 8.17 -10.27 34.95
CA ASP A 678 8.05 -8.82 35.09
C ASP A 678 7.57 -8.17 33.79
N GLU A 679 7.99 -8.70 32.64
CA GLU A 679 7.57 -8.25 31.32
C GLU A 679 6.26 -8.86 30.84
N ARG A 680 5.60 -9.76 31.58
CA ARG A 680 4.30 -10.38 31.18
C ARG A 680 4.36 -11.10 29.82
N LEU A 681 5.39 -11.91 29.61
CA LEU A 681 5.61 -12.64 28.36
C LEU A 681 4.97 -14.04 28.39
N GLU A 682 3.71 -14.16 28.85
CA GLU A 682 3.08 -15.48 29.11
C GLU A 682 2.87 -16.37 27.87
N SER A 683 2.93 -15.77 26.67
CA SER A 683 2.82 -16.43 25.37
C SER A 683 4.17 -16.76 24.70
N LYS A 684 5.28 -16.57 25.43
CA LYS A 684 6.66 -16.86 24.98
C LYS A 684 7.45 -17.60 26.06
N LEU A 685 6.80 -18.44 26.86
CA LEU A 685 7.41 -19.10 28.02
C LEU A 685 8.09 -20.42 27.66
N ALA A 686 7.71 -21.09 26.57
CA ALA A 686 8.24 -22.41 26.22
C ALA A 686 9.78 -22.38 26.04
N GLY A 687 10.27 -21.43 25.26
CA GLY A 687 11.71 -21.23 25.03
C GLY A 687 12.45 -20.86 26.32
N ALA A 688 11.92 -19.91 27.09
CA ALA A 688 12.54 -19.46 28.33
C ALA A 688 12.68 -20.59 29.36
N TYR A 689 11.64 -21.42 29.52
CA TYR A 689 11.70 -22.58 30.39
C TYR A 689 12.63 -23.68 29.86
N THR A 690 12.72 -23.86 28.53
CA THR A 690 13.68 -24.78 27.90
C THR A 690 15.12 -24.38 28.24
N ILE A 691 15.48 -23.12 28.01
CA ILE A 691 16.81 -22.59 28.30
C ILE A 691 17.15 -22.74 29.79
N ALA A 692 16.18 -22.45 30.68
CA ALA A 692 16.35 -22.66 32.11
C ALA A 692 16.56 -24.14 32.47
N ALA A 693 15.72 -25.04 31.93
CA ALA A 693 15.81 -26.47 32.18
C ALA A 693 17.18 -27.04 31.78
N LEU A 694 17.65 -26.68 30.58
CA LEU A 694 18.95 -27.10 30.06
C LEU A 694 20.10 -26.56 30.91
N ASN A 695 20.07 -25.28 31.29
CA ASN A 695 21.15 -24.69 32.09
C ASN A 695 21.17 -25.19 33.55
N PHE A 696 20.02 -25.44 34.17
CA PHE A 696 19.99 -26.13 35.46
C PHE A 696 20.57 -27.55 35.33
N ASN A 697 20.33 -28.24 34.22
CA ASN A 697 20.90 -29.57 33.97
C ASN A 697 22.43 -29.52 33.76
N LEU A 698 22.91 -28.53 33.00
CA LEU A 698 24.34 -28.25 32.77
C LEU A 698 25.11 -27.98 34.07
N LEU A 699 24.45 -27.35 35.05
CA LEU A 699 24.99 -27.09 36.38
C LEU A 699 24.77 -28.27 37.38
N GLY A 700 24.15 -29.36 36.94
CA GLY A 700 23.91 -30.54 37.79
C GLY A 700 22.72 -30.40 38.78
N HIS A 701 21.85 -29.41 38.60
CA HIS A 701 20.66 -29.17 39.43
C HIS A 701 19.44 -29.94 38.91
N ALA A 702 19.42 -31.27 39.09
CA ALA A 702 18.39 -32.16 38.54
C ALA A 702 16.94 -31.78 38.91
N LYS A 703 16.68 -31.34 40.16
CA LYS A 703 15.31 -30.98 40.60
C LYS A 703 14.77 -29.78 39.83
N GLN A 704 15.58 -28.74 39.68
CA GLN A 704 15.23 -27.55 38.92
C GLN A 704 15.11 -27.87 37.43
N ALA A 705 16.01 -28.69 36.88
CA ALA A 705 15.94 -29.14 35.49
C ALA A 705 14.60 -29.83 35.19
N VAL A 706 14.17 -30.78 36.03
CA VAL A 706 12.87 -31.47 35.87
C VAL A 706 11.69 -30.49 35.97
N LYS A 707 11.72 -29.58 36.96
CA LYS A 707 10.65 -28.58 37.13
C LYS A 707 10.48 -27.75 35.86
N TYR A 708 11.57 -27.16 35.36
CA TYR A 708 11.50 -26.28 34.20
C TYR A 708 11.28 -27.02 32.90
N ALA A 709 11.75 -28.27 32.77
CA ALA A 709 11.43 -29.12 31.62
C ALA A 709 9.93 -29.43 31.54
N LYS A 710 9.27 -29.72 32.68
CA LYS A 710 7.80 -29.88 32.71
C LYS A 710 7.06 -28.61 32.32
N LEU A 711 7.47 -27.46 32.89
CA LEU A 711 6.88 -26.17 32.53
C LEU A 711 7.11 -25.80 31.06
N ALA A 712 8.28 -26.14 30.51
CA ALA A 712 8.59 -25.96 29.08
C ALA A 712 7.69 -26.82 28.20
N ALA A 713 7.47 -28.09 28.56
CA ALA A 713 6.56 -28.97 27.84
C ALA A 713 5.10 -28.46 27.90
N GLU A 714 4.63 -28.03 29.08
CA GLU A 714 3.28 -27.46 29.25
C GLU A 714 3.09 -26.17 28.43
N ALA A 715 4.05 -25.25 28.46
CA ALA A 715 4.01 -24.04 27.65
C ALA A 715 4.14 -24.34 26.16
N GLY A 716 5.00 -25.30 25.78
CA GLY A 716 5.19 -25.72 24.39
C GLY A 716 3.96 -26.38 23.78
N VAL A 717 3.14 -27.10 24.57
CA VAL A 717 1.84 -27.61 24.09
C VAL A 717 0.93 -26.47 23.65
N ILE A 718 0.94 -25.36 24.38
CA ILE A 718 0.13 -24.17 24.08
C ILE A 718 0.73 -23.41 22.87
N GLU A 719 2.04 -23.16 22.91
CA GLU A 719 2.74 -22.29 21.96
C GLU A 719 3.06 -22.97 20.62
N ASN A 720 3.31 -24.29 20.62
CA ASN A 720 3.80 -25.03 19.45
C ASN A 720 2.99 -26.31 19.15
N GLY A 721 2.10 -26.73 20.04
CA GLY A 721 1.29 -27.94 19.90
C GLY A 721 1.87 -29.17 20.60
N ALA A 722 0.99 -30.14 20.92
CA ALA A 722 1.35 -31.28 21.75
C ALA A 722 2.33 -32.28 21.11
N GLY A 723 2.40 -32.28 19.77
CA GLY A 723 3.29 -33.13 18.97
C GLY A 723 4.62 -32.47 18.60
N ALA A 724 4.90 -31.25 19.05
CA ALA A 724 6.12 -30.54 18.70
C ALA A 724 7.38 -31.27 19.24
N PRO A 725 8.47 -31.39 18.45
CA PRO A 725 9.69 -32.08 18.87
C PRO A 725 10.27 -31.57 20.19
N ASP A 726 10.25 -30.24 20.40
CA ASP A 726 10.75 -29.62 21.63
C ASP A 726 9.95 -30.00 22.88
N VAL A 727 8.63 -30.20 22.74
CA VAL A 727 7.77 -30.67 23.83
C VAL A 727 8.21 -32.07 24.26
N GLU A 728 8.46 -32.95 23.29
CA GLU A 728 8.90 -34.32 23.57
C GLU A 728 10.34 -34.38 24.12
N ALA A 729 11.24 -33.53 23.60
CA ALA A 729 12.59 -33.39 24.13
C ALA A 729 12.57 -32.95 25.61
N MET A 730 11.69 -32.00 25.97
CA MET A 730 11.55 -31.55 27.35
C MET A 730 10.88 -32.59 28.25
N ARG A 731 9.91 -33.37 27.75
CA ARG A 731 9.36 -34.54 28.47
C ARG A 731 10.45 -35.58 28.76
N THR A 732 11.30 -35.85 27.77
CA THR A 732 12.44 -36.77 27.90
C THR A 732 13.44 -36.28 28.95
N LEU A 733 13.82 -35.00 28.90
CA LEU A 733 14.69 -34.37 29.90
C LEU A 733 14.06 -34.44 31.31
N ALA A 734 12.75 -34.22 31.43
CA ALA A 734 12.04 -34.30 32.70
C ALA A 734 11.98 -35.73 33.27
N ALA A 735 11.98 -36.75 32.41
CA ALA A 735 11.93 -38.15 32.82
C ALA A 735 13.26 -38.64 33.41
N ASP A 736 14.40 -38.31 32.77
CA ASP A 736 15.72 -38.72 33.26
C ASP A 736 16.80 -37.66 32.95
N PRO A 737 16.91 -36.59 33.76
CA PRO A 737 17.82 -35.47 33.51
C PRO A 737 19.30 -35.87 33.51
N LYS A 738 19.66 -36.95 34.20
CA LYS A 738 21.06 -37.40 34.35
C LYS A 738 21.58 -38.15 33.12
N LYS A 739 20.69 -38.76 32.33
CA LYS A 739 21.04 -39.40 31.06
C LYS A 739 21.08 -38.42 29.89
N HIS A 740 20.45 -37.26 30.03
CA HIS A 740 20.48 -36.23 29.01
C HIS A 740 21.91 -35.72 28.79
N PHE A 741 22.31 -35.48 27.54
CA PHE A 741 23.69 -35.15 27.17
C PHE A 741 24.22 -33.86 27.82
N THR A 742 23.32 -32.95 28.23
CA THR A 742 23.67 -31.72 28.96
C THR A 742 23.97 -31.94 30.44
N TRP A 743 23.80 -33.14 31.01
CA TRP A 743 24.02 -33.35 32.44
C TRP A 743 25.44 -32.97 32.87
N ARG A 744 25.55 -32.03 33.81
CA ARG A 744 26.83 -31.53 34.36
C ARG A 744 27.82 -31.05 33.30
N GLY A 745 27.34 -30.63 32.12
CA GLY A 745 28.21 -30.22 31.02
C GLY A 745 29.09 -29.01 31.31
N ARG A 746 28.72 -28.16 32.28
CA ARG A 746 29.53 -27.00 32.74
C ARG A 746 30.36 -27.28 34.00
N MET A 747 30.31 -28.51 34.52
CA MET A 747 31.10 -28.94 35.69
C MET A 747 32.28 -29.84 35.33
N LYS A 748 32.41 -30.18 34.03
CA LYS A 748 33.59 -30.81 33.46
C LYS A 748 34.57 -29.73 33.05
#